data_AF-A0A6C0C4H5-F1
#
_entry.id   AF-A0A6C0C4H5-F1
#
_cell.length_a   1.000
_cell.length_b   1.000
_cell.length_c   1.000
_cell.angle_alpha   90.00
_cell.angle_beta   90.00
_cell.angle_gamma   90.00
#
_symmetry.space_group_name_H-M   'P 1'
#
loop_
_entity.id
_entity.type
_entity.pdbx_description
1 polymer ?
#
loop_
_entity_poly.entity_id
_entity_poly.type
_entity_poly.pdbx_seq_one_letter_code
_entity_poly.pdbx_strand_id
1 'polypeptide(L)'
;MSSLTSENKCINKFIQRKKEKFKEIQSEFEKNKGDKSKMKIFKKKYPNLRRLCKKSQNYINKKTSKLKFNPLLKEWFEILINEFSKEDQKSIYKYVVEKIKGLYKHAQAMKTGICNQRILSTIKNELNTITICITKNTIEANDQWFCRLLDEIKKYSSKSAELVMIISSKPVKKGVTHCRTINDAWSKLSVENEFKVVFCCSNATRIDDIIDLTSRYKNLVHTLRKDIRIIHDEAHNSKEGIPPNRDVIENILLEENVLSYCPVTASAFVKEKGIADADNPVWNLENIKKNGINYTEFDTIKSESDNYSSCGDAKKYICEELKKIPGWKSKTITRVSKKIYKEVHSDDISKLSKWGVKKLEREIKKYFDPNFYKSGNFEWVVDSQRWLSIYEKIIDGEEVDEKKLKTVHEDLYVNRKRELEFCNFMKQDKEKEAMENGINYLNMNELTKTKFYKPGEFGLYIMNTPNRKIITRYLAEEAIKMSYKRKLKSTLNRKNSNMSYKRRISISRKVFVKVPLHPIILAIYGNEGKKYHLLYDDKEEPVDKIMDDGEFNEKLSKLIKYLKNNRVNTNRPFIIIGNYNPCGESISFAHTGYGTVRAVFACTSQGICEDYQVACRANAVNNHFVKKHGSDWTFQEKYLVGNQKFLKNAMEGERQNDNHVEDLRACGDDHSEQEIQINMDYLKKCEEINNGSMAIPIMIRIGSECSKYPELLAIMDNDKKTTQEERCMFLSILKEMDEDPEEPCNVCDKSNKFDWTNQSLVGFRCYKKKYIAENYRFKSYQNHHEMNSTYINNKRKIKSNQCEILTCKDYYILEGENGEKSYTNFKDVWWIGYKY
;
A
#
# COMPACT_ATOMS: atom_id res chain seq x y z
N MET A 1 -21.05 42.27 26.26
CA MET A 1 -20.14 41.31 26.94
C MET A 1 -21.01 40.38 27.78
N SER A 2 -21.35 39.19 27.27
CA SER A 2 -22.07 38.19 28.05
C SER A 2 -21.20 37.76 29.24
N SER A 3 -21.79 37.65 30.44
CA SER A 3 -21.09 37.19 31.64
C SER A 3 -20.35 35.87 31.36
N LEU A 4 -19.02 35.92 31.35
CA LEU A 4 -18.20 34.71 31.28
C LEU A 4 -18.61 33.79 32.44
N THR A 5 -19.00 32.56 32.11
CA THR A 5 -19.31 31.53 33.11
C THR A 5 -18.12 31.36 34.06
N SER A 6 -18.36 30.94 35.29
CA SER A 6 -17.31 30.65 36.28
C SER A 6 -16.25 29.68 35.72
N GLU A 7 -16.68 28.70 34.93
CA GLU A 7 -15.84 27.74 34.21
C GLU A 7 -14.85 28.44 33.26
N ASN A 8 -15.32 29.39 32.44
CA ASN A 8 -14.44 30.16 31.54
C ASN A 8 -13.44 31.04 32.31
N LYS A 9 -13.83 31.61 33.45
CA LYS A 9 -12.90 32.37 34.31
C LYS A 9 -11.78 31.47 34.86
N CYS A 10 -12.13 30.25 35.28
CA CYS A 10 -11.16 29.26 35.78
C CYS A 10 -10.15 28.84 34.70
N ILE A 11 -10.64 28.49 33.50
CA ILE A 11 -9.79 28.10 32.36
C ILE A 11 -8.83 29.23 31.96
N ASN A 12 -9.33 30.46 31.86
CA ASN A 12 -8.50 31.62 31.52
C ASN A 12 -7.44 31.92 32.59
N LYS A 13 -7.80 31.79 33.89
CA LYS A 13 -6.84 31.90 35.00
C LYS A 13 -5.74 30.85 34.86
N PHE A 14 -6.10 29.60 34.55
CA PHE A 14 -5.14 28.51 34.37
C PHE A 14 -4.18 28.76 33.20
N ILE A 15 -4.70 29.15 32.03
CA ILE A 15 -3.90 29.46 30.84
C ILE A 15 -2.93 30.62 31.12
N GLN A 16 -3.37 31.66 31.83
CA GLN A 16 -2.53 32.80 32.18
C GLN A 16 -1.40 32.40 33.13
N ARG A 17 -1.71 31.68 34.22
CA ARG A 17 -0.70 31.20 35.18
C ARG A 17 0.31 30.25 34.56
N LYS A 18 -0.14 29.37 33.66
CA LYS A 18 0.74 28.51 32.84
C LYS A 18 1.76 29.34 32.05
N LYS A 19 1.32 30.40 31.36
CA LYS A 19 2.22 31.28 30.58
C LYS A 19 3.25 32.00 31.47
N GLU A 20 2.83 32.49 32.62
CA GLU A 20 3.71 33.15 33.59
C GLU A 20 4.75 32.16 34.12
N LYS A 21 4.31 30.97 34.53
CA LYS A 21 5.19 29.93 35.06
C LYS A 21 6.18 29.41 34.01
N PHE A 22 5.76 29.30 32.76
CA PHE A 22 6.65 28.97 31.65
C PHE A 22 7.77 30.02 31.50
N LYS A 23 7.45 31.32 31.58
CA LYS A 23 8.45 32.40 31.52
C LYS A 23 9.45 32.32 32.68
N GLU A 24 8.99 32.00 33.89
CA GLU A 24 9.86 31.78 35.05
C GLU A 24 10.84 30.63 34.79
N ILE A 25 10.33 29.47 34.34
CA ILE A 25 11.14 28.28 34.04
C ILE A 25 12.14 28.56 32.92
N GLN A 26 11.74 29.32 31.90
CA GLN A 26 12.63 29.74 30.82
C GLN A 26 13.76 30.65 31.32
N SER A 27 13.44 31.63 32.18
CA SER A 27 14.44 32.49 32.80
C SER A 27 15.42 31.69 33.67
N GLU A 28 14.92 30.74 34.46
CA GLU A 28 15.74 29.83 35.26
C GLU A 28 16.63 28.94 34.38
N PHE A 29 16.12 28.42 33.26
CA PHE A 29 16.90 27.64 32.31
C PHE A 29 18.07 28.46 31.73
N GLU A 30 17.81 29.67 31.23
CA GLU A 30 18.86 30.51 30.64
C GLU A 30 19.92 30.92 31.68
N LYS A 31 19.54 31.17 32.94
CA LYS A 31 20.50 31.42 34.04
C LYS A 31 21.42 30.23 34.34
N ASN A 32 20.92 29.01 34.15
CA ASN A 32 21.65 27.78 34.46
C ASN A 32 22.38 27.18 33.25
N LYS A 33 22.05 27.63 32.03
CA LYS A 33 22.62 27.15 30.78
C LYS A 33 24.12 27.45 30.72
N GLY A 34 24.93 26.41 30.58
CA GLY A 34 26.40 26.49 30.55
C GLY A 34 27.08 25.86 31.78
N ASP A 35 26.37 25.76 32.91
CA ASP A 35 26.88 25.14 34.13
C ASP A 35 26.28 23.74 34.30
N LYS A 36 27.14 22.70 34.22
CA LYS A 36 26.71 21.29 34.32
C LYS A 36 26.04 20.96 35.66
N SER A 37 26.52 21.55 36.76
CA SER A 37 26.02 21.30 38.12
C SER A 37 24.63 21.91 38.31
N LYS A 38 24.48 23.19 37.94
CA LYS A 38 23.20 23.90 37.97
C LYS A 38 22.17 23.28 37.02
N MET A 39 22.60 22.83 35.84
CA MET A 39 21.72 22.07 34.94
C MET A 39 21.27 20.73 35.54
N LYS A 40 22.07 20.08 36.38
CA LYS A 40 21.66 18.86 37.10
C LYS A 40 20.58 19.18 38.14
N ILE A 41 20.73 20.29 38.86
CA ILE A 41 19.73 20.79 39.83
C ILE A 41 18.43 21.16 39.10
N PHE A 42 18.52 21.94 38.02
CA PHE A 42 17.38 22.30 37.18
C PHE A 42 16.61 21.08 36.67
N LYS A 43 17.33 20.06 36.17
CA LYS A 43 16.73 18.78 35.72
C LYS A 43 16.12 17.96 36.87
N LYS A 44 16.59 18.13 38.11
CA LYS A 44 16.01 17.48 39.29
C LYS A 44 14.74 18.20 39.73
N LYS A 45 14.74 19.54 39.68
CA LYS A 45 13.60 20.40 40.00
C LYS A 45 12.44 20.24 39.00
N TYR A 46 12.77 20.03 37.73
CA TYR A 46 11.81 19.81 36.65
C TYR A 46 12.11 18.47 35.95
N PRO A 47 11.84 17.32 36.59
CA PRO A 47 12.21 16.00 36.05
C PRO A 47 11.59 15.73 34.67
N ASN A 48 10.42 16.31 34.41
CA ASN A 48 9.68 16.16 33.16
C ASN A 48 10.32 16.94 31.99
N LEU A 49 11.24 17.86 32.26
CA LEU A 49 12.09 18.51 31.24
C LEU A 49 13.16 17.57 30.65
N ARG A 50 13.35 16.35 31.16
CA ARG A 50 14.40 15.41 30.70
C ARG A 50 14.30 15.06 29.21
N ARG A 51 13.09 15.04 28.61
CA ARG A 51 12.92 14.77 27.16
C ARG A 51 13.58 15.85 26.29
N LEU A 52 13.60 17.10 26.75
CA LEU A 52 14.24 18.22 26.04
C LEU A 52 15.76 18.15 26.06
N CYS A 53 16.32 17.62 27.14
CA CYS A 53 17.78 17.56 27.32
C CYS A 53 18.44 16.34 26.66
N LYS A 54 17.67 15.35 26.15
CA LYS A 54 18.21 14.14 25.50
C LYS A 54 18.59 14.36 24.02
N LYS A 55 18.03 15.37 23.34
CA LYS A 55 18.47 15.74 21.99
C LYS A 55 19.83 16.41 22.15
N SER A 56 20.89 15.72 21.69
CA SER A 56 22.33 15.97 21.87
C SER A 56 22.73 17.42 22.19
N GLN A 57 23.75 17.61 23.04
CA GLN A 57 24.40 18.90 23.28
C GLN A 57 24.70 19.69 21.98
N ASN A 58 24.95 18.98 20.86
CA ASN A 58 25.12 19.55 19.51
C ASN A 58 23.88 20.27 18.95
N TYR A 59 22.66 19.87 19.33
CA TYR A 59 21.41 20.52 18.95
C TYR A 59 21.14 21.79 19.78
N ILE A 60 21.53 21.77 21.06
CA ILE A 60 21.49 22.95 21.95
C ILE A 60 22.50 24.02 21.49
N ASN A 61 23.65 23.59 20.96
CA ASN A 61 24.73 24.49 20.55
C ASN A 61 24.60 25.04 19.11
N LYS A 62 23.90 24.36 18.18
CA LYS A 62 23.84 24.75 16.74
C LYS A 62 22.60 25.55 16.30
N LYS A 63 21.58 25.75 17.15
CA LYS A 63 20.44 26.63 16.82
C LYS A 63 19.97 27.43 18.03
N THR A 64 20.06 28.75 17.91
CA THR A 64 19.35 29.73 18.73
C THR A 64 17.85 29.40 18.80
N SER A 65 17.28 29.25 20.00
CA SER A 65 16.31 30.23 20.56
C SER A 65 15.08 29.73 21.34
N LYS A 66 14.64 28.46 21.35
CA LYS A 66 13.41 28.10 22.11
C LYS A 66 13.45 26.75 22.80
N LEU A 67 13.41 26.78 24.15
CA LEU A 67 13.08 25.63 24.99
C LEU A 67 11.62 25.23 24.71
N LYS A 68 11.37 24.07 24.09
CA LYS A 68 10.00 23.57 23.85
C LYS A 68 9.47 22.84 25.09
N PHE A 69 9.09 23.58 26.14
CA PHE A 69 8.56 22.99 27.39
C PHE A 69 7.05 22.79 27.34
N ASN A 70 6.61 21.54 27.26
CA ASN A 70 5.20 21.17 27.21
C ASN A 70 4.89 20.09 28.25
N PRO A 71 4.74 20.41 29.56
CA PRO A 71 4.31 19.43 30.57
C PRO A 71 2.96 18.83 30.24
N LEU A 72 2.71 17.60 30.70
CA LEU A 72 1.35 17.05 30.74
C LEU A 72 0.45 17.94 31.62
N LEU A 73 -0.86 17.88 31.39
CA LEU A 73 -1.83 18.66 32.17
C LEU A 73 -1.77 18.33 33.67
N LYS A 74 -1.61 17.05 34.02
CA LYS A 74 -1.40 16.60 35.40
C LYS A 74 -0.16 17.25 36.04
N GLU A 75 0.93 17.36 35.30
CA GLU A 75 2.17 17.98 35.77
C GLU A 75 2.00 19.49 35.97
N TRP A 76 1.19 20.16 35.14
CA TRP A 76 0.84 21.56 35.39
C TRP A 76 0.09 21.75 36.70
N PHE A 77 -0.79 20.82 37.07
CA PHE A 77 -1.46 20.88 38.38
C PHE A 77 -0.51 20.59 39.53
N GLU A 78 0.49 19.73 39.37
CA GLU A 78 1.53 19.55 40.38
C GLU A 78 2.37 20.83 40.55
N ILE A 79 2.67 21.53 39.45
CA ILE A 79 3.39 22.81 39.47
C ILE A 79 2.55 23.93 40.10
N LEU A 80 1.22 23.91 39.92
CA LEU A 80 0.27 24.94 40.34
C LEU A 80 -0.65 24.44 41.47
N ILE A 81 -0.20 23.48 42.26
CA ILE A 81 -1.04 22.70 43.19
C ILE A 81 -1.79 23.55 44.22
N ASN A 82 -1.20 24.69 44.61
CA ASN A 82 -1.77 25.61 45.58
C ASN A 82 -2.68 26.69 44.95
N GLU A 83 -2.82 26.73 43.62
CA GLU A 83 -3.53 27.82 42.93
C GLU A 83 -4.90 27.42 42.35
N PHE A 84 -5.16 26.11 42.24
CA PHE A 84 -6.37 25.53 41.64
C PHE A 84 -6.94 24.41 42.52
N SER A 85 -8.20 24.56 42.93
CA SER A 85 -8.95 23.57 43.70
C SER A 85 -9.18 22.27 42.89
N LYS A 86 -9.64 21.20 43.54
CA LYS A 86 -9.98 19.95 42.84
C LYS A 86 -11.13 20.17 41.84
N GLU A 87 -12.05 21.07 42.16
CA GLU A 87 -13.17 21.47 41.32
C GLU A 87 -12.70 22.25 40.08
N ASP A 88 -11.72 23.14 40.26
CA ASP A 88 -11.05 23.82 39.15
C ASP A 88 -10.37 22.80 38.21
N GLN A 89 -9.62 21.85 38.78
CA GLN A 89 -8.93 20.80 38.02
C GLN A 89 -9.93 19.96 37.21
N LYS A 90 -11.04 19.53 37.82
CA LYS A 90 -12.12 18.81 37.12
C LYS A 90 -12.69 19.62 35.97
N SER A 91 -12.94 20.92 36.18
CA SER A 91 -13.46 21.82 35.15
C SER A 91 -12.50 21.96 33.96
N ILE A 92 -11.20 22.06 34.23
CA ILE A 92 -10.16 22.14 33.19
C ILE A 92 -10.01 20.80 32.45
N TYR A 93 -10.04 19.66 33.14
CA TYR A 93 -10.01 18.34 32.49
C TYR A 93 -11.23 18.15 31.59
N LYS A 94 -12.42 18.48 32.08
CA LYS A 94 -13.65 18.43 31.31
C LYS A 94 -13.53 19.30 30.04
N TYR A 95 -13.04 20.53 30.16
CA TYR A 95 -12.78 21.41 29.03
C TYR A 95 -11.87 20.77 27.96
N VAL A 96 -10.79 20.10 28.38
CA VAL A 96 -9.86 19.42 27.47
C VAL A 96 -10.49 18.18 26.82
N VAL A 97 -11.19 17.35 27.61
CA VAL A 97 -11.83 16.10 27.14
C VAL A 97 -12.96 16.38 26.15
N GLU A 98 -13.76 17.43 26.38
CA GLU A 98 -14.87 17.79 25.50
C GLU A 98 -14.43 18.19 24.09
N LYS A 99 -13.20 18.67 23.93
CA LYS A 99 -12.59 18.94 22.63
C LYS A 99 -12.19 17.68 21.87
N ILE A 100 -12.04 16.53 22.53
CA ILE A 100 -11.68 15.26 21.87
C ILE A 100 -12.93 14.68 21.19
N LYS A 101 -12.90 14.49 19.88
CA LYS A 101 -14.03 13.99 19.06
C LYS A 101 -13.60 12.84 18.14
N GLY A 102 -13.32 11.67 18.70
CA GLY A 102 -12.64 10.59 17.97
C GLY A 102 -13.49 9.76 17.01
N LEU A 103 -12.79 9.05 16.12
CA LEU A 103 -13.33 8.09 15.15
C LEU A 103 -12.56 6.77 15.28
N TYR A 104 -13.25 5.67 15.57
CA TYR A 104 -12.60 4.44 16.07
C TYR A 104 -13.16 3.13 15.45
N LYS A 105 -12.27 2.12 15.23
CA LYS A 105 -12.51 0.66 14.91
C LYS A 105 -12.47 0.21 13.42
N HIS A 106 -12.81 -1.06 13.11
CA HIS A 106 -12.04 -2.04 12.30
C HIS A 106 -11.99 -1.89 10.76
N ALA A 107 -12.90 -1.16 10.13
CA ALA A 107 -12.96 -1.10 8.66
C ALA A 107 -12.22 0.13 8.11
N GLN A 108 -11.07 -0.06 7.45
CA GLN A 108 -10.38 1.05 6.79
C GLN A 108 -11.24 1.79 5.76
N ALA A 109 -12.28 1.13 5.22
CA ALA A 109 -13.06 1.59 4.08
C ALA A 109 -13.88 2.89 4.29
N MET A 110 -14.15 3.34 5.52
CA MET A 110 -15.01 4.53 5.75
C MET A 110 -14.39 5.68 6.55
N LYS A 111 -13.25 5.47 7.23
CA LYS A 111 -12.65 6.50 8.11
C LYS A 111 -12.36 7.81 7.37
N THR A 112 -11.78 7.72 6.18
CA THR A 112 -11.39 8.89 5.38
C THR A 112 -12.61 9.67 4.88
N GLY A 113 -13.68 8.97 4.51
CA GLY A 113 -14.92 9.61 4.08
C GLY A 113 -15.55 10.45 5.20
N ILE A 114 -15.61 9.91 6.42
CA ILE A 114 -16.14 10.64 7.59
C ILE A 114 -15.25 11.87 7.89
N CYS A 115 -13.93 11.72 7.83
CA CYS A 115 -13.01 12.85 8.00
C CYS A 115 -13.23 13.94 6.94
N ASN A 116 -13.39 13.57 5.67
CA ASN A 116 -13.66 14.53 4.59
C ASN A 116 -14.96 15.28 4.81
N GLN A 117 -16.04 14.58 5.19
CA GLN A 117 -17.32 15.21 5.50
C GLN A 117 -17.20 16.23 6.63
N ARG A 118 -16.43 15.93 7.69
CA ARG A 118 -16.15 16.89 8.77
C ARG A 118 -15.41 18.12 8.26
N ILE A 119 -14.35 17.93 7.45
CA ILE A 119 -13.58 19.04 6.87
C ILE A 119 -14.47 19.92 5.99
N LEU A 120 -15.28 19.31 5.12
CA LEU A 120 -16.21 20.05 4.26
C LEU A 120 -17.24 20.84 5.05
N SER A 121 -17.79 20.24 6.12
CA SER A 121 -18.73 20.95 7.00
C SER A 121 -18.08 22.18 7.61
N THR A 122 -16.83 22.06 8.08
CA THR A 122 -16.07 23.21 8.62
C THR A 122 -15.83 24.27 7.55
N ILE A 123 -15.43 23.89 6.32
CA ILE A 123 -15.21 24.86 5.23
C ILE A 123 -16.48 25.66 4.93
N LYS A 124 -17.64 24.99 4.89
CA LYS A 124 -18.93 25.60 4.55
C LYS A 124 -19.49 26.48 5.67
N ASN A 125 -19.44 25.97 6.89
CA ASN A 125 -20.23 26.51 7.99
C ASN A 125 -19.40 27.38 8.94
N GLU A 126 -18.07 27.31 8.89
CA GLU A 126 -17.18 27.99 9.84
C GLU A 126 -16.17 28.90 9.12
N LEU A 127 -16.60 30.11 8.78
CA LEU A 127 -15.81 31.07 7.98
C LEU A 127 -14.45 31.43 8.60
N ASN A 128 -14.33 31.40 9.93
CA ASN A 128 -13.09 31.73 10.62
C ASN A 128 -12.30 30.52 11.17
N THR A 129 -12.59 29.32 10.67
CA THR A 129 -11.91 28.10 11.11
C THR A 129 -10.93 27.58 10.05
N ILE A 130 -9.80 27.07 10.51
CA ILE A 130 -8.83 26.28 9.75
C ILE A 130 -8.76 24.86 10.30
N THR A 131 -8.68 23.85 9.43
CA THR A 131 -8.54 22.45 9.82
C THR A 131 -7.12 21.95 9.55
N ILE A 132 -6.42 21.51 10.59
CA ILE A 132 -5.09 20.90 10.50
C ILE A 132 -5.25 19.37 10.47
N CYS A 133 -4.83 18.76 9.37
CA CYS A 133 -4.83 17.31 9.17
C CYS A 133 -3.42 16.77 9.41
N ILE A 134 -3.25 16.01 10.49
CA ILE A 134 -2.03 15.27 10.81
C ILE A 134 -2.15 13.88 10.19
N THR A 135 -1.24 13.57 9.27
CA THR A 135 -1.32 12.36 8.44
C THR A 135 -0.05 11.53 8.58
N LYS A 136 -0.12 10.22 8.26
CA LYS A 136 1.04 9.32 8.35
C LYS A 136 2.25 9.86 7.58
N ASN A 137 3.47 9.56 8.02
CA ASN A 137 4.70 10.08 7.40
C ASN A 137 5.03 9.49 6.00
N THR A 138 4.10 8.77 5.36
CA THR A 138 4.24 8.24 3.99
C THR A 138 3.55 9.19 3.00
N ILE A 139 4.28 9.61 1.96
CA ILE A 139 3.76 10.53 0.92
C ILE A 139 2.50 9.97 0.29
N GLU A 140 2.49 8.65 0.06
CA GLU A 140 1.44 7.94 -0.65
C GLU A 140 0.11 7.98 0.12
N ALA A 141 0.14 7.78 1.44
CA ALA A 141 -1.07 7.88 2.28
C ALA A 141 -1.59 9.32 2.34
N ASN A 142 -0.67 10.30 2.39
CA ASN A 142 -1.02 11.72 2.41
C ASN A 142 -1.66 12.13 1.07
N ASP A 143 -1.05 11.73 -0.04
CA ASP A 143 -1.54 12.00 -1.38
C ASP A 143 -2.94 11.39 -1.60
N GLN A 144 -3.22 10.18 -1.09
CA GLN A 144 -4.54 9.55 -1.23
C GLN A 144 -5.63 10.30 -0.49
N TRP A 145 -5.44 10.61 0.81
CA TRP A 145 -6.44 11.39 1.56
C TRP A 145 -6.58 12.79 0.97
N PHE A 146 -5.46 13.43 0.66
CA PHE A 146 -5.41 14.75 0.08
C PHE A 146 -6.15 14.86 -1.26
N CYS A 147 -5.92 13.94 -2.20
CA CYS A 147 -6.57 13.97 -3.52
C CYS A 147 -8.09 13.81 -3.36
N ARG A 148 -8.54 12.84 -2.55
CA ARG A 148 -9.97 12.63 -2.27
C ARG A 148 -10.63 13.88 -1.68
N LEU A 149 -9.98 14.54 -0.73
CA LEU A 149 -10.50 15.78 -0.15
C LEU A 149 -10.53 16.92 -1.17
N LEU A 150 -9.48 17.10 -1.98
CA LEU A 150 -9.46 18.16 -3.00
C LEU A 150 -10.61 18.02 -3.98
N ASP A 151 -10.90 16.80 -4.44
CA ASP A 151 -11.97 16.56 -5.40
C ASP A 151 -13.36 16.81 -4.79
N GLU A 152 -13.49 16.63 -3.48
CA GLU A 152 -14.66 17.06 -2.73
C GLU A 152 -14.74 18.59 -2.57
N ILE A 153 -13.65 19.29 -2.24
CA ILE A 153 -13.63 20.77 -2.10
C ILE A 153 -13.91 21.46 -3.44
N LYS A 154 -13.38 20.94 -4.56
CA LYS A 154 -13.63 21.46 -5.91
C LYS A 154 -15.12 21.55 -6.27
N LYS A 155 -15.95 20.68 -5.69
CA LYS A 155 -17.41 20.72 -5.89
C LYS A 155 -18.06 21.96 -5.25
N TYR A 156 -17.36 22.63 -4.35
CA TYR A 156 -17.86 23.79 -3.59
C TYR A 156 -17.19 25.11 -3.95
N SER A 157 -15.95 25.09 -4.45
CA SER A 157 -15.22 26.30 -4.82
C SER A 157 -14.29 26.04 -6.00
N SER A 158 -14.35 26.90 -7.02
CA SER A 158 -13.41 26.90 -8.15
C SER A 158 -11.98 27.27 -7.73
N LYS A 159 -11.82 27.94 -6.57
CA LYS A 159 -10.54 28.29 -5.93
C LYS A 159 -10.08 27.26 -4.88
N SER A 160 -10.62 26.04 -4.91
CA SER A 160 -10.37 24.98 -3.91
C SER A 160 -8.89 24.73 -3.57
N ALA A 161 -8.01 24.90 -4.56
CA ALA A 161 -6.57 24.73 -4.45
C ALA A 161 -5.88 25.78 -3.56
N GLU A 162 -6.41 27.01 -3.55
CA GLU A 162 -5.89 28.12 -2.76
C GLU A 162 -6.27 27.99 -1.28
N LEU A 163 -7.31 27.19 -0.97
CA LEU A 163 -7.77 26.93 0.39
C LEU A 163 -6.90 25.91 1.14
N VAL A 164 -5.99 25.20 0.46
CA VAL A 164 -5.23 24.10 1.07
C VAL A 164 -3.73 24.36 1.05
N MET A 165 -3.10 24.16 2.21
CA MET A 165 -1.67 24.22 2.41
C MET A 165 -1.11 22.85 2.80
N ILE A 166 0.09 22.52 2.32
CA ILE A 166 0.79 21.29 2.71
C ILE A 166 2.17 21.64 3.27
N ILE A 167 2.47 21.13 4.46
CA ILE A 167 3.76 21.30 5.15
C ILE A 167 4.54 19.99 5.08
N SER A 168 5.42 19.87 4.07
CA SER A 168 6.18 18.64 3.80
C SER A 168 7.61 18.97 3.38
N SER A 169 8.57 18.13 3.81
CA SER A 169 9.95 18.26 3.32
C SER A 169 10.11 17.85 1.86
N LYS A 170 9.18 17.03 1.35
CA LYS A 170 9.15 16.52 -0.02
C LYS A 170 8.11 17.28 -0.84
N PRO A 171 8.44 17.68 -2.08
CA PRO A 171 7.53 18.42 -2.95
C PRO A 171 6.28 17.58 -3.28
N VAL A 172 5.14 18.25 -3.34
CA VAL A 172 3.83 17.64 -3.63
C VAL A 172 3.31 18.13 -5.00
N LYS A 173 2.26 17.49 -5.53
CA LYS A 173 1.64 17.77 -6.84
C LYS A 173 1.35 19.27 -7.05
N LYS A 174 1.34 19.69 -8.33
CA LYS A 174 1.04 21.08 -8.75
C LYS A 174 -0.37 21.51 -8.32
N GLY A 175 -0.51 22.79 -7.97
CA GLY A 175 -1.81 23.43 -7.70
C GLY A 175 -2.18 23.53 -6.22
N VAL A 176 -1.21 23.45 -5.30
CA VAL A 176 -1.45 23.54 -3.85
C VAL A 176 -0.31 24.35 -3.24
N THR A 177 -0.61 25.12 -2.19
CA THR A 177 0.44 25.87 -1.49
C THR A 177 1.33 24.92 -0.70
N HIS A 178 2.50 24.62 -1.23
CA HIS A 178 3.50 23.79 -0.57
C HIS A 178 4.49 24.63 0.25
N CYS A 179 4.75 24.20 1.49
CA CYS A 179 5.69 24.80 2.41
C CYS A 179 6.66 23.72 2.93
N ARG A 180 7.97 23.98 2.86
CA ARG A 180 8.98 23.00 3.26
C ARG A 180 9.11 22.92 4.78
N THR A 181 8.91 24.06 5.44
CA THR A 181 9.03 24.23 6.88
C THR A 181 7.81 24.95 7.46
N ILE A 182 7.62 24.86 8.77
CA ILE A 182 6.58 25.62 9.48
C ILE A 182 6.79 27.13 9.37
N ASN A 183 8.03 27.60 9.24
CA ASN A 183 8.31 29.02 9.07
C ASN A 183 7.84 29.52 7.69
N ASP A 184 8.01 28.70 6.64
CA ASP A 184 7.49 29.02 5.30
C ASP A 184 5.96 28.99 5.26
N ALA A 185 5.34 28.12 6.06
CA ALA A 185 3.89 28.12 6.26
C ALA A 185 3.45 29.38 7.00
N TRP A 186 4.12 29.68 8.11
CA TRP A 186 3.79 30.82 8.96
C TRP A 186 3.89 32.16 8.22
N SER A 187 4.93 32.38 7.41
CA SER A 187 5.07 33.63 6.65
C SER A 187 3.90 33.89 5.70
N LYS A 188 3.21 32.84 5.23
CA LYS A 188 1.99 32.96 4.42
C LYS A 188 0.77 33.15 5.30
N LEU A 189 0.61 32.31 6.32
CA LEU A 189 -0.52 32.36 7.26
C LEU A 189 -0.59 33.68 8.05
N SER A 190 0.53 34.39 8.22
CA SER A 190 0.58 35.67 8.92
C SER A 190 0.28 36.89 8.05
N VAL A 191 0.19 36.72 6.72
CA VAL A 191 -0.01 37.82 5.75
C VAL A 191 -1.35 37.67 5.05
N GLU A 192 -1.57 36.54 4.37
CA GLU A 192 -2.76 36.24 3.58
C GLU A 192 -3.32 34.90 4.05
N ASN A 193 -4.17 34.94 5.09
CA ASN A 193 -4.69 33.74 5.73
C ASN A 193 -6.05 33.30 5.15
N GLU A 194 -6.04 33.02 3.85
CA GLU A 194 -7.22 32.50 3.14
C GLU A 194 -7.36 30.96 3.25
N PHE A 195 -6.35 30.30 3.83
CA PHE A 195 -6.29 28.86 3.98
C PHE A 195 -7.37 28.33 4.94
N LYS A 196 -7.98 27.21 4.54
CA LYS A 196 -8.99 26.48 5.32
C LYS A 196 -8.52 25.11 5.76
N VAL A 197 -7.53 24.53 5.09
CA VAL A 197 -6.99 23.21 5.43
C VAL A 197 -5.47 23.22 5.38
N VAL A 198 -4.82 22.65 6.38
CA VAL A 198 -3.36 22.47 6.45
C VAL A 198 -3.06 20.99 6.64
N PHE A 199 -2.32 20.37 5.72
CA PHE A 199 -1.81 19.02 5.89
C PHE A 199 -0.38 19.04 6.42
N CYS A 200 -0.11 18.22 7.44
CA CYS A 200 1.23 18.02 8.00
C CYS A 200 1.44 16.53 8.34
N CYS A 201 2.68 16.05 8.22
CA CYS A 201 2.98 14.66 8.58
C CYS A 201 3.11 14.47 10.10
N SER A 202 2.80 13.27 10.60
CA SER A 202 2.75 12.87 12.01
C SER A 202 4.09 12.80 12.72
N ASN A 203 5.21 13.22 12.12
CA ASN A 203 6.49 13.13 12.82
C ASN A 203 6.54 14.08 14.04
N ALA A 204 7.30 13.70 15.07
CA ALA A 204 7.38 14.45 16.32
C ALA A 204 7.73 15.94 16.13
N THR A 205 8.61 16.26 15.16
CA THR A 205 8.93 17.66 14.85
C THR A 205 7.73 18.45 14.35
N ARG A 206 6.88 17.84 13.52
CA ARG A 206 5.68 18.49 12.99
C ARG A 206 4.58 18.63 14.02
N ILE A 207 4.41 17.65 14.90
CA ILE A 207 3.49 17.78 16.04
C ILE A 207 3.93 18.94 16.95
N ASP A 208 5.24 19.05 17.23
CA ASP A 208 5.84 20.19 17.94
C ASP A 208 5.72 21.53 17.17
N ASP A 209 5.53 21.50 15.86
CA ASP A 209 5.33 22.71 15.04
C ASP A 209 3.87 23.18 15.09
N ILE A 210 2.91 22.25 15.26
CA ILE A 210 1.47 22.57 15.38
C ILE A 210 1.19 23.35 16.66
N ILE A 211 1.81 22.99 17.79
CA ILE A 211 1.63 23.75 19.04
C ILE A 211 2.17 25.18 18.95
N ASP A 212 3.27 25.38 18.22
CA ASP A 212 3.80 26.73 17.95
C ASP A 212 2.83 27.48 17.03
N LEU A 213 2.28 26.81 16.02
CA LEU A 213 1.29 27.38 15.12
C LEU A 213 0.02 27.84 15.85
N THR A 214 -0.57 26.98 16.69
CA THR A 214 -1.78 27.31 17.47
C THR A 214 -1.55 28.53 18.37
N SER A 215 -0.38 28.59 19.01
CA SER A 215 0.02 29.72 19.86
C SER A 215 0.20 31.02 19.07
N ARG A 216 0.83 30.96 17.89
CA ARG A 216 1.09 32.15 17.07
C ARG A 216 -0.18 32.75 16.49
N TYR A 217 -1.18 31.93 16.15
CA TYR A 217 -2.47 32.40 15.64
C TYR A 217 -3.16 33.42 16.55
N LYS A 218 -3.00 33.30 17.87
CA LYS A 218 -3.57 34.23 18.85
C LYS A 218 -3.00 35.64 18.75
N ASN A 219 -1.77 35.76 18.25
CA ASN A 219 -1.05 37.03 18.17
C ASN A 219 -1.28 37.74 16.83
N LEU A 220 -2.01 37.13 15.89
CA LEU A 220 -2.37 37.78 14.64
C LEU A 220 -3.40 38.90 14.86
N VAL A 221 -3.46 39.84 13.93
CA VAL A 221 -4.55 40.82 13.85
C VAL A 221 -5.89 40.10 13.68
N HIS A 222 -6.97 40.68 14.22
CA HIS A 222 -8.28 40.02 14.33
C HIS A 222 -8.77 39.40 13.02
N THR A 223 -8.53 40.04 11.87
CA THR A 223 -8.91 39.57 10.54
C THR A 223 -8.18 38.30 10.09
N LEU A 224 -6.99 38.02 10.64
CA LEU A 224 -6.16 36.86 10.31
C LEU A 224 -6.21 35.76 11.38
N ARG A 225 -6.80 36.02 12.56
CA ARG A 225 -6.98 35.00 13.61
C ARG A 225 -7.90 33.89 13.09
N LYS A 226 -7.56 32.64 13.37
CA LYS A 226 -8.40 31.48 13.06
C LYS A 226 -8.61 30.61 14.28
N ASP A 227 -9.82 30.08 14.35
CA ASP A 227 -10.12 28.91 15.15
C ASP A 227 -9.59 27.65 14.44
N ILE A 228 -9.25 26.63 15.20
CA ILE A 228 -8.47 25.49 14.73
C ILE A 228 -9.20 24.20 15.08
N ARG A 229 -9.45 23.37 14.07
CA ARG A 229 -9.82 21.97 14.24
C ARG A 229 -8.66 21.09 13.83
N ILE A 230 -8.45 19.99 14.54
CA ILE A 230 -7.34 19.08 14.25
C ILE A 230 -7.89 17.69 14.02
N ILE A 231 -7.47 17.03 12.93
CA ILE A 231 -7.77 15.63 12.65
C ILE A 231 -6.44 14.88 12.60
N HIS A 232 -6.28 13.82 13.40
CA HIS A 232 -5.04 13.05 13.49
C HIS A 232 -5.27 11.61 13.06
N ASP A 233 -4.84 11.27 11.84
CA ASP A 233 -4.90 9.90 11.32
C ASP A 233 -3.79 9.03 11.90
N GLU A 234 -4.08 7.73 12.02
CA GLU A 234 -3.20 6.75 12.66
C GLU A 234 -2.76 7.18 14.07
N ALA A 235 -3.67 7.83 14.81
CA ALA A 235 -3.42 8.41 16.12
C ALA A 235 -2.95 7.38 17.17
N HIS A 236 -3.19 6.09 16.97
CA HIS A 236 -2.72 5.01 17.84
C HIS A 236 -1.22 4.66 17.65
N ASN A 237 -0.55 5.20 16.63
CA ASN A 237 0.80 4.80 16.30
C ASN A 237 1.78 5.08 17.47
N SER A 238 2.46 4.03 17.94
CA SER A 238 3.33 4.11 19.12
C SER A 238 4.61 4.93 18.92
N LYS A 239 4.97 5.29 17.68
CA LYS A 239 6.16 6.09 17.35
C LYS A 239 5.86 7.54 16.98
N GLU A 240 4.72 7.77 16.35
CA GLU A 240 4.37 9.07 15.75
C GLU A 240 2.95 9.55 16.07
N GLY A 241 2.13 8.72 16.71
CA GLY A 241 0.75 9.06 17.09
C GLY A 241 0.65 9.82 18.43
N ILE A 242 -0.46 9.61 19.13
CA ILE A 242 -0.75 10.22 20.43
C ILE A 242 0.15 9.69 21.54
N PRO A 243 0.36 8.36 21.71
CA PRO A 243 1.11 7.85 22.85
C PRO A 243 2.49 8.50 23.07
N PRO A 244 3.34 8.69 22.03
CA PRO A 244 4.63 9.36 22.21
C PRO A 244 4.55 10.89 22.32
N ASN A 245 3.42 11.52 22.00
CA ASN A 245 3.25 12.98 21.94
C ASN A 245 2.09 13.52 22.81
N ARG A 246 1.64 12.78 23.83
CA ARG A 246 0.50 13.15 24.70
C ARG A 246 0.66 14.54 25.31
N ASP A 247 1.86 14.82 25.77
CA ASP A 247 2.27 16.09 26.35
C ASP A 247 2.04 17.26 25.38
N VAL A 248 2.49 17.14 24.13
CA VAL A 248 2.26 18.18 23.12
C VAL A 248 0.78 18.33 22.79
N ILE A 249 0.05 17.22 22.66
CA ILE A 249 -1.37 17.24 22.26
C ILE A 249 -2.26 17.82 23.36
N GLU A 250 -2.01 17.50 24.63
CA GLU A 250 -2.73 18.13 25.76
C GLU A 250 -2.50 19.63 25.79
N ASN A 251 -1.27 20.08 25.51
CA ASN A 251 -0.99 21.51 25.41
C ASN A 251 -1.68 22.16 24.21
N ILE A 252 -1.82 21.47 23.08
CA ILE A 252 -2.64 21.91 21.95
C ILE A 252 -4.11 22.05 22.36
N LEU A 253 -4.66 21.06 23.08
CA LEU A 253 -6.06 21.08 23.53
C LEU A 253 -6.37 22.23 24.49
N LEU A 254 -5.39 22.68 25.27
CA LEU A 254 -5.52 23.85 26.15
C LEU A 254 -5.60 25.18 25.40
N GLU A 255 -5.21 25.25 24.13
CA GLU A 255 -5.26 26.50 23.38
C GLU A 255 -6.73 26.90 23.11
N GLU A 256 -7.13 28.08 23.59
CA GLU A 256 -8.48 28.65 23.38
C GLU A 256 -8.99 28.59 21.93
N ASN A 257 -8.14 28.85 20.95
CA ASN A 257 -8.51 28.83 19.53
C ASN A 257 -8.56 27.40 18.95
N VAL A 258 -8.27 26.34 19.71
CA VAL A 258 -8.46 24.95 19.27
C VAL A 258 -9.85 24.50 19.67
N LEU A 259 -10.75 24.34 18.70
CA LEU A 259 -12.15 23.94 18.92
C LEU A 259 -12.31 22.44 19.14
N SER A 260 -11.55 21.62 18.43
CA SER A 260 -11.65 20.15 18.52
C SER A 260 -10.40 19.43 18.05
N TYR A 261 -10.15 18.26 18.63
CA TYR A 261 -9.12 17.31 18.23
C TYR A 261 -9.76 15.94 17.95
N CYS A 262 -9.67 15.47 16.71
CA CYS A 262 -10.29 14.25 16.23
C CYS A 262 -9.22 13.17 16.00
N PRO A 263 -8.94 12.30 16.99
CA PRO A 263 -8.10 11.13 16.76
C PRO A 263 -8.83 10.12 15.88
N VAL A 264 -8.14 9.56 14.88
CA VAL A 264 -8.69 8.57 13.96
C VAL A 264 -7.84 7.29 14.06
N THR A 265 -8.47 6.16 14.36
CA THR A 265 -7.76 4.86 14.47
C THR A 265 -8.64 3.67 14.09
N ALA A 266 -8.07 2.74 13.32
CA ALA A 266 -8.72 1.48 12.98
C ALA A 266 -8.53 0.39 14.05
N SER A 267 -7.45 0.49 14.83
CA SER A 267 -7.07 -0.48 15.86
C SER A 267 -8.01 -0.34 17.06
N ALA A 268 -8.60 -1.45 17.51
CA ALA A 268 -9.47 -1.49 18.67
C ALA A 268 -8.77 -0.89 19.90
N PHE A 269 -9.56 -0.27 20.76
CA PHE A 269 -9.14 0.51 21.94
C PHE A 269 -8.32 -0.24 23.00
N VAL A 270 -7.98 -1.51 22.77
CA VAL A 270 -7.71 -2.46 23.83
C VAL A 270 -6.23 -2.80 23.85
N LYS A 271 -5.59 -2.19 24.86
CA LYS A 271 -4.45 -2.63 25.65
C LYS A 271 -3.07 -2.65 24.97
N GLU A 272 -2.11 -2.13 25.73
CA GLU A 272 -0.67 -1.99 25.45
C GLU A 272 -0.22 -0.99 24.37
N LYS A 273 -0.91 -0.84 23.23
CA LYS A 273 -0.43 0.02 22.10
C LYS A 273 -1.46 1.01 21.54
N GLY A 274 -2.56 1.22 22.25
CA GLY A 274 -3.65 2.11 21.85
C GLY A 274 -3.47 3.58 22.26
N ILE A 275 -4.48 4.39 21.98
CA ILE A 275 -4.55 5.80 22.41
C ILE A 275 -4.81 5.90 23.92
N ALA A 276 -5.58 4.95 24.46
CA ALA A 276 -6.00 4.92 25.85
C ALA A 276 -4.82 4.82 26.83
N ASP A 277 -4.96 5.50 27.96
CA ASP A 277 -3.99 5.54 29.05
C ASP A 277 -4.76 5.65 30.37
N ALA A 278 -4.69 4.59 31.19
CA ALA A 278 -5.44 4.53 32.44
C ALA A 278 -4.92 5.54 33.49
N ASP A 279 -3.63 5.88 33.43
CA ASP A 279 -3.00 6.80 34.38
C ASP A 279 -3.17 8.27 33.96
N ASN A 280 -3.65 8.51 32.74
CA ASN A 280 -3.88 9.84 32.21
C ASN A 280 -5.39 10.18 32.21
N PRO A 281 -5.82 11.17 33.01
CA PRO A 281 -7.24 11.52 33.12
C PRO A 281 -7.84 12.05 31.82
N VAL A 282 -7.05 12.57 30.88
CA VAL A 282 -7.54 13.03 29.57
C VAL A 282 -7.78 11.85 28.62
N TRP A 283 -6.86 10.89 28.61
CA TRP A 283 -6.82 9.78 27.65
C TRP A 283 -7.34 8.46 28.22
N ASN A 284 -8.09 8.46 29.31
CA ASN A 284 -8.71 7.25 29.80
C ASN A 284 -9.76 6.71 28.79
N LEU A 285 -10.04 5.41 28.86
CA LEU A 285 -10.89 4.74 27.87
C LEU A 285 -12.32 5.30 27.82
N GLU A 286 -12.88 5.66 28.97
CA GLU A 286 -14.23 6.21 29.08
C GLU A 286 -14.34 7.55 28.37
N ASN A 287 -13.39 8.46 28.59
CA ASN A 287 -13.35 9.78 27.97
C ASN A 287 -13.20 9.71 26.45
N ILE A 288 -12.36 8.77 25.99
CA ILE A 288 -12.18 8.49 24.56
C ILE A 288 -13.49 7.98 23.94
N LYS A 289 -14.19 7.04 24.60
CA LYS A 289 -15.45 6.48 24.10
C LYS A 289 -16.60 7.49 24.16
N LYS A 290 -16.70 8.29 25.23
CA LYS A 290 -17.79 9.24 25.48
C LYS A 290 -18.03 10.19 24.32
N ASN A 291 -16.96 10.61 23.66
CA ASN A 291 -17.01 11.53 22.53
C ASN A 291 -16.59 10.88 21.20
N GLY A 292 -16.54 9.55 21.15
CA GLY A 292 -16.13 8.75 20.00
C GLY A 292 -17.30 8.22 19.19
N ILE A 293 -17.12 8.07 17.87
CA ILE A 293 -18.09 7.38 17.01
C ILE A 293 -17.55 5.98 16.68
N ASN A 294 -18.33 4.93 17.01
CA ASN A 294 -18.11 3.55 16.54
C ASN A 294 -18.86 3.35 15.22
N TYR A 295 -18.16 2.92 14.17
CA TYR A 295 -18.74 2.78 12.83
C TYR A 295 -18.80 1.33 12.32
N THR A 296 -18.69 0.33 13.20
CA THR A 296 -18.81 -1.10 12.83
C THR A 296 -20.22 -1.67 12.89
N GLU A 297 -21.17 -1.02 13.57
CA GLU A 297 -22.53 -1.54 13.78
C GLU A 297 -23.47 -1.34 12.57
N PHE A 298 -22.90 -1.14 11.37
CA PHE A 298 -23.65 -0.74 10.19
C PHE A 298 -23.83 -1.86 9.11
N ASP A 299 -23.43 -3.14 9.32
CA ASP A 299 -23.49 -4.21 8.28
C ASP A 299 -23.91 -5.63 8.79
N THR A 300 -24.81 -6.39 8.11
CA THR A 300 -25.60 -7.54 8.68
C THR A 300 -25.91 -8.78 7.77
N ILE A 301 -25.12 -9.20 6.76
CA ILE A 301 -25.59 -10.21 5.74
C ILE A 301 -24.61 -11.38 5.40
N LYS A 302 -25.00 -12.69 5.48
CA LYS A 302 -24.26 -13.91 4.94
C LYS A 302 -25.17 -15.13 4.52
N SER A 303 -24.64 -16.10 3.71
CA SER A 303 -25.31 -17.25 3.00
C SER A 303 -24.44 -18.56 2.88
N GLU A 304 -25.05 -19.75 2.61
CA GLU A 304 -24.51 -21.13 2.92
C GLU A 304 -24.18 -22.18 1.79
N SER A 305 -24.15 -21.93 0.47
CA SER A 305 -23.95 -23.03 -0.55
C SER A 305 -22.50 -23.29 -1.04
N ASP A 306 -22.09 -24.57 -1.25
CA ASP A 306 -20.76 -25.05 -1.73
C ASP A 306 -20.47 -24.86 -3.24
N ASN A 307 -21.46 -24.45 -4.03
CA ASN A 307 -21.30 -24.16 -5.47
C ASN A 307 -20.64 -22.81 -5.78
N TYR A 308 -19.78 -22.29 -4.89
CA TYR A 308 -19.36 -20.89 -4.92
C TYR A 308 -17.91 -20.63 -5.34
N SER A 309 -17.29 -21.52 -6.14
CA SER A 309 -16.20 -21.10 -7.05
C SER A 309 -16.68 -20.79 -8.44
N SER A 310 -16.53 -19.51 -8.74
CA SER A 310 -16.79 -18.93 -10.03
C SER A 310 -15.90 -19.43 -11.19
N CYS A 311 -14.84 -20.20 -10.92
CA CYS A 311 -13.86 -20.67 -11.92
C CYS A 311 -13.91 -22.17 -12.21
N GLY A 312 -14.48 -22.98 -11.30
CA GLY A 312 -14.73 -24.41 -11.53
C GLY A 312 -15.54 -24.71 -12.79
N ASP A 313 -16.51 -23.83 -13.09
CA ASP A 313 -17.46 -23.97 -14.21
C ASP A 313 -16.96 -23.40 -15.55
N ALA A 314 -15.74 -22.87 -15.63
CA ALA A 314 -15.25 -22.22 -16.85
C ALA A 314 -14.68 -23.22 -17.88
N LYS A 315 -15.02 -23.04 -19.16
CA LYS A 315 -14.45 -23.85 -20.26
C LYS A 315 -13.03 -23.38 -20.62
N LYS A 316 -12.09 -24.33 -20.67
CA LYS A 316 -10.64 -24.06 -20.78
C LYS A 316 -10.15 -24.26 -22.21
N TYR A 317 -9.30 -23.35 -22.69
CA TYR A 317 -8.56 -23.50 -23.96
C TYR A 317 -7.09 -23.20 -23.75
N ILE A 318 -6.22 -24.15 -24.10
CA ILE A 318 -4.77 -24.01 -23.97
C ILE A 318 -4.20 -23.41 -25.27
N CYS A 319 -3.22 -22.51 -25.17
CA CYS A 319 -2.59 -21.86 -26.33
C CYS A 319 -2.06 -22.85 -27.39
N GLU A 320 -1.48 -23.97 -26.96
CA GLU A 320 -1.00 -25.04 -27.84
C GLU A 320 -2.11 -25.67 -28.69
N GLU A 321 -3.34 -25.70 -28.19
CA GLU A 321 -4.51 -26.20 -28.92
C GLU A 321 -4.95 -25.19 -29.98
N LEU A 322 -4.91 -23.90 -29.66
CA LEU A 322 -5.28 -22.82 -30.59
C LEU A 322 -4.31 -22.71 -31.78
N LYS A 323 -3.01 -22.95 -31.56
CA LYS A 323 -1.98 -22.95 -32.63
C LYS A 323 -2.19 -24.05 -33.67
N LYS A 324 -2.88 -25.14 -33.31
CA LYS A 324 -3.19 -26.25 -34.22
C LYS A 324 -4.38 -25.95 -35.12
N ILE A 325 -5.10 -24.85 -34.89
CA ILE A 325 -6.29 -24.48 -35.67
C ILE A 325 -5.86 -23.85 -37.01
N PRO A 326 -6.33 -24.40 -38.15
CA PRO A 326 -6.06 -23.82 -39.47
C PRO A 326 -6.52 -22.36 -39.56
N GLY A 327 -5.59 -21.45 -39.87
CA GLY A 327 -5.87 -20.00 -39.99
C GLY A 327 -5.27 -19.13 -38.88
N TRP A 328 -4.63 -19.72 -37.86
CA TRP A 328 -3.83 -18.98 -36.88
C TRP A 328 -2.63 -18.29 -37.57
N LYS A 329 -2.44 -16.97 -37.36
CA LYS A 329 -1.31 -16.19 -37.93
C LYS A 329 -0.41 -15.65 -36.81
N SER A 330 0.84 -16.10 -36.81
CA SER A 330 1.88 -15.62 -35.88
C SER A 330 2.35 -14.21 -36.29
N LYS A 331 2.18 -13.22 -35.41
CA LYS A 331 2.69 -11.84 -35.60
C LYS A 331 3.78 -11.54 -34.56
N THR A 332 5.03 -11.92 -34.83
CA THR A 332 6.13 -11.79 -33.86
C THR A 332 6.57 -10.35 -33.68
N ILE A 333 6.54 -9.84 -32.44
CA ILE A 333 7.01 -8.49 -32.10
C ILE A 333 8.48 -8.56 -31.70
N THR A 334 9.36 -8.39 -32.68
CA THR A 334 10.81 -8.45 -32.47
C THR A 334 11.43 -7.15 -31.93
N ARG A 335 10.67 -6.04 -31.91
CA ARG A 335 11.14 -4.75 -31.35
C ARG A 335 10.01 -3.79 -30.96
N VAL A 336 10.27 -3.01 -29.92
CA VAL A 336 9.41 -1.86 -29.51
C VAL A 336 9.72 -0.64 -30.38
N SER A 337 8.74 -0.03 -31.07
CA SER A 337 8.99 1.15 -31.93
C SER A 337 9.44 2.39 -31.14
N LYS A 338 10.49 3.10 -31.62
CA LYS A 338 11.00 4.36 -31.02
C LYS A 338 9.92 5.45 -31.01
N LYS A 339 9.16 5.58 -32.12
CA LYS A 339 8.08 6.57 -32.25
C LYS A 339 6.99 6.34 -31.20
N ILE A 340 6.51 5.10 -31.08
CA ILE A 340 5.49 4.71 -30.10
C ILE A 340 5.99 4.96 -28.67
N TYR A 341 7.25 4.61 -28.38
CA TYR A 341 7.85 4.86 -27.06
C TYR A 341 7.80 6.37 -26.70
N LYS A 342 8.18 7.25 -27.65
CA LYS A 342 8.19 8.69 -27.41
C LYS A 342 6.80 9.27 -27.18
N GLU A 343 5.79 8.79 -27.92
CA GLU A 343 4.40 9.20 -27.74
C GLU A 343 3.87 8.82 -26.35
N VAL A 344 4.15 7.60 -25.88
CA VAL A 344 3.68 7.09 -24.58
C VAL A 344 4.40 7.75 -23.39
N HIS A 345 5.65 8.18 -23.58
CA HIS A 345 6.51 8.75 -22.52
C HIS A 345 6.85 10.24 -22.74
N SER A 346 5.96 10.97 -23.42
CA SER A 346 6.12 12.40 -23.72
C SER A 346 6.37 13.26 -22.48
N ASP A 347 5.75 12.93 -21.34
CA ASP A 347 5.96 13.60 -20.05
C ASP A 347 7.39 13.44 -19.51
N ASP A 348 7.99 12.26 -19.70
CA ASP A 348 9.33 11.97 -19.20
C ASP A 348 10.38 12.60 -20.13
N ILE A 349 10.10 12.61 -21.43
CA ILE A 349 10.94 13.26 -22.45
C ILE A 349 10.90 14.78 -22.29
N SER A 350 9.73 15.38 -22.04
CA SER A 350 9.59 16.83 -21.85
C SER A 350 10.27 17.36 -20.57
N LYS A 351 10.61 16.49 -19.61
CA LYS A 351 11.44 16.86 -18.45
C LYS A 351 12.92 16.97 -18.81
N LEU A 352 13.37 16.30 -19.87
CA LEU A 352 14.77 16.33 -20.32
C LEU A 352 15.13 17.68 -20.95
N SER A 353 14.17 18.34 -21.60
CA SER A 353 14.38 19.67 -22.23
C SER A 353 14.74 20.77 -21.23
N LYS A 354 14.49 20.55 -19.93
CA LYS A 354 14.76 21.49 -18.84
C LYS A 354 16.15 21.35 -18.21
N TRP A 355 16.95 20.40 -18.67
CA TRP A 355 18.28 20.18 -18.10
C TRP A 355 19.29 21.07 -18.80
N GLY A 356 20.11 21.77 -18.00
CA GLY A 356 21.24 22.53 -18.53
C GLY A 356 22.41 21.62 -18.95
N VAL A 357 23.29 22.18 -19.77
CA VAL A 357 24.47 21.54 -20.39
C VAL A 357 25.22 20.62 -19.44
N LYS A 358 25.72 21.13 -18.30
CA LYS A 358 26.51 20.35 -17.32
C LYS A 358 25.80 19.11 -16.77
N LYS A 359 24.46 19.14 -16.69
CA LYS A 359 23.68 17.99 -16.22
C LYS A 359 23.49 16.97 -17.34
N LEU A 360 23.27 17.45 -18.58
CA LEU A 360 23.18 16.59 -19.76
C LEU A 360 24.49 15.85 -19.99
N GLU A 361 25.62 16.55 -19.94
CA GLU A 361 26.95 15.95 -20.07
C GLU A 361 27.20 14.87 -19.02
N ARG A 362 26.89 15.13 -17.75
CA ARG A 362 27.06 14.16 -16.67
C ARG A 362 26.23 12.89 -16.88
N GLU A 363 25.00 13.04 -17.34
CA GLU A 363 24.11 11.89 -17.56
C GLU A 363 24.46 11.16 -18.86
N ILE A 364 24.89 11.86 -19.91
CA ILE A 364 25.49 11.22 -21.10
C ILE A 364 26.72 10.40 -20.68
N LYS A 365 27.64 10.97 -19.89
CA LYS A 365 28.82 10.26 -19.35
C LYS A 365 28.45 9.00 -18.57
N LYS A 366 27.35 9.07 -17.82
CA LYS A 366 26.87 7.96 -16.99
C LYS A 366 26.20 6.84 -17.81
N TYR A 367 25.47 7.19 -18.87
CA TYR A 367 24.67 6.21 -19.62
C TYR A 367 25.35 5.69 -20.87
N PHE A 368 26.32 6.42 -21.40
CA PHE A 368 27.06 6.04 -22.59
C PHE A 368 28.28 5.19 -22.21
N ASP A 369 28.31 3.95 -22.67
CA ASP A 369 29.47 3.08 -22.54
C ASP A 369 30.18 3.02 -23.91
N PRO A 370 31.32 3.72 -24.09
CA PRO A 370 31.98 3.81 -25.38
C PRO A 370 32.47 2.44 -25.89
N ASN A 371 32.80 1.50 -25.01
CA ASN A 371 33.23 0.16 -25.42
C ASN A 371 32.07 -0.66 -25.96
N PHE A 372 30.89 -0.50 -25.36
CA PHE A 372 29.65 -1.12 -25.85
C PHE A 372 29.30 -0.63 -27.26
N TYR A 373 29.37 0.68 -27.54
CA TYR A 373 29.01 1.24 -28.84
C TYR A 373 30.08 1.08 -29.94
N LYS A 374 31.37 0.98 -29.58
CA LYS A 374 32.47 0.71 -30.54
C LYS A 374 32.45 -0.72 -31.09
N SER A 375 31.80 -1.66 -30.40
CA SER A 375 31.77 -3.08 -30.79
C SER A 375 30.97 -3.39 -32.07
N GLY A 376 30.16 -2.45 -32.58
CA GLY A 376 29.44 -2.59 -33.86
C GLY A 376 28.33 -3.66 -33.90
N ASN A 377 28.18 -4.47 -32.85
CA ASN A 377 27.37 -5.70 -32.84
C ASN A 377 25.84 -5.50 -32.77
N PHE A 378 25.33 -4.31 -33.06
CA PHE A 378 23.89 -4.06 -33.07
C PHE A 378 23.45 -3.22 -34.27
N GLU A 379 22.79 -3.87 -35.24
CA GLU A 379 22.03 -3.23 -36.34
C GLU A 379 20.94 -2.24 -35.86
N TRP A 380 20.67 -2.19 -34.56
CA TRP A 380 19.51 -1.56 -33.95
C TRP A 380 19.79 -0.15 -33.37
N VAL A 381 21.06 0.25 -33.23
CA VAL A 381 21.43 1.60 -32.75
C VAL A 381 21.60 2.53 -33.94
N VAL A 382 20.47 3.09 -34.39
CA VAL A 382 20.48 4.20 -35.34
C VAL A 382 21.21 5.37 -34.68
N ASP A 383 22.31 5.82 -35.28
CA ASP A 383 23.10 7.02 -34.93
C ASP A 383 24.24 6.84 -33.87
N SER A 384 24.77 5.62 -33.66
CA SER A 384 25.84 5.34 -32.67
C SER A 384 27.11 6.18 -32.87
N GLN A 385 27.53 6.41 -34.12
CA GLN A 385 28.70 7.22 -34.47
C GLN A 385 28.53 8.69 -34.09
N ARG A 386 27.32 9.23 -34.28
CA ARG A 386 26.99 10.60 -33.87
C ARG A 386 27.04 10.75 -32.34
N TRP A 387 26.62 9.73 -31.60
CA TRP A 387 26.68 9.79 -30.13
C TRP A 387 28.11 9.66 -29.62
N LEU A 388 28.90 8.79 -30.24
CA LEU A 388 30.30 8.60 -29.90
C LEU A 388 31.10 9.89 -30.10
N SER A 389 30.94 10.56 -31.24
CA SER A 389 31.62 11.85 -31.49
C SER A 389 31.23 12.95 -30.50
N ILE A 390 29.98 13.00 -30.07
CA ILE A 390 29.53 13.95 -29.04
C ILE A 390 30.09 13.57 -27.66
N TYR A 391 30.14 12.28 -27.34
CA TYR A 391 30.73 11.80 -26.09
C TYR A 391 32.23 12.09 -25.99
N GLU A 392 32.98 11.88 -27.07
CA GLU A 392 34.42 12.15 -27.13
C GLU A 392 34.71 13.65 -26.90
N LYS A 393 33.99 14.54 -27.59
CA LYS A 393 34.03 16.00 -27.33
C LYS A 393 33.79 16.36 -25.85
N ILE A 394 32.82 15.71 -25.20
CA ILE A 394 32.48 15.91 -23.79
C ILE A 394 33.59 15.41 -22.83
N ILE A 395 34.38 14.40 -23.23
CA ILE A 395 35.52 13.88 -22.45
C ILE A 395 36.73 14.79 -22.61
N ASP A 396 36.98 15.26 -23.82
CA ASP A 396 38.09 16.15 -24.16
C ASP A 396 37.89 17.58 -23.63
N GLY A 397 36.70 17.89 -23.10
CA GLY A 397 36.36 19.19 -22.53
C GLY A 397 36.00 20.22 -23.59
N GLU A 398 35.73 19.79 -24.83
CA GLU A 398 35.23 20.65 -25.89
C GLU A 398 33.79 21.11 -25.60
N GLU A 399 33.48 22.35 -25.95
CA GLU A 399 32.13 22.89 -25.82
C GLU A 399 31.18 22.23 -26.84
N VAL A 400 30.11 21.60 -26.36
CA VAL A 400 29.09 20.97 -27.20
C VAL A 400 27.78 21.74 -27.09
N ASP A 401 27.21 22.09 -28.25
CA ASP A 401 25.92 22.75 -28.36
C ASP A 401 24.81 22.01 -27.58
N GLU A 402 24.05 22.78 -26.78
CA GLU A 402 23.02 22.23 -25.88
C GLU A 402 21.92 21.48 -26.64
N LYS A 403 21.55 21.91 -27.85
CA LYS A 403 20.52 21.25 -28.65
C LYS A 403 21.00 19.88 -29.13
N LYS A 404 22.28 19.76 -29.50
CA LYS A 404 22.92 18.47 -29.80
C LYS A 404 22.97 17.56 -28.57
N LEU A 405 23.37 18.08 -27.41
CA LEU A 405 23.38 17.33 -26.14
C LEU A 405 21.99 16.83 -25.74
N LYS A 406 20.96 17.67 -25.87
CA LYS A 406 19.56 17.28 -25.60
C LYS A 406 19.09 16.15 -26.51
N THR A 407 19.40 16.24 -27.81
CA THR A 407 19.02 15.22 -28.80
C THR A 407 19.69 13.88 -28.49
N VAL A 408 21.00 13.88 -28.22
CA VAL A 408 21.75 12.66 -27.88
C VAL A 408 21.28 12.06 -26.56
N HIS A 409 21.11 12.89 -25.53
CA HIS A 409 20.63 12.42 -24.24
C HIS A 409 19.22 11.83 -24.32
N GLU A 410 18.29 12.48 -25.03
CA GLU A 410 16.93 11.95 -25.24
C GLU A 410 16.97 10.59 -25.94
N ASP A 411 17.75 10.46 -27.00
CA ASP A 411 17.81 9.22 -27.74
C ASP A 411 18.52 8.10 -26.97
N LEU A 412 19.58 8.40 -26.22
CA LEU A 412 20.22 7.46 -25.29
C LEU A 412 19.27 7.01 -24.20
N TYR A 413 18.53 7.95 -23.61
CA TYR A 413 17.56 7.66 -22.58
C TYR A 413 16.43 6.77 -23.11
N VAL A 414 15.87 7.10 -24.27
CA VAL A 414 14.79 6.34 -24.92
C VAL A 414 15.29 4.95 -25.33
N ASN A 415 16.47 4.84 -25.94
CA ASN A 415 16.98 3.55 -26.38
C ASN A 415 17.35 2.65 -25.20
N ARG A 416 18.04 3.18 -24.17
CA ARG A 416 18.36 2.39 -22.97
C ARG A 416 17.11 1.95 -22.23
N LYS A 417 16.06 2.78 -22.18
CA LYS A 417 14.79 2.36 -21.58
C LYS A 417 14.05 1.33 -22.43
N ARG A 418 13.99 1.50 -23.76
CA ARG A 418 13.45 0.51 -24.70
C ARG A 418 14.16 -0.83 -24.57
N GLU A 419 15.48 -0.81 -24.50
CA GLU A 419 16.33 -1.99 -24.36
C GLU A 419 16.10 -2.66 -23.01
N LEU A 420 16.11 -1.91 -21.89
CA LEU A 420 15.82 -2.50 -20.59
C LEU A 420 14.39 -3.07 -20.53
N GLU A 421 13.42 -2.42 -21.15
CA GLU A 421 12.05 -2.94 -21.23
C GLU A 421 11.95 -4.17 -22.15
N PHE A 422 12.66 -4.18 -23.28
CA PHE A 422 12.72 -5.27 -24.24
C PHE A 422 13.49 -6.48 -23.68
N CYS A 423 14.67 -6.28 -23.08
CA CYS A 423 15.43 -7.33 -22.42
C CYS A 423 14.65 -7.90 -21.22
N ASN A 424 13.97 -7.07 -20.44
CA ASN A 424 13.09 -7.58 -19.38
C ASN A 424 11.84 -8.30 -19.95
N PHE A 425 11.43 -7.98 -21.17
CA PHE A 425 10.34 -8.66 -21.87
C PHE A 425 10.82 -10.02 -22.43
N MET A 426 11.98 -10.07 -23.07
CA MET A 426 12.58 -11.30 -23.62
C MET A 426 13.01 -12.29 -22.54
N LYS A 427 13.58 -11.81 -21.42
CA LYS A 427 14.12 -12.64 -20.33
C LYS A 427 13.06 -13.50 -19.60
N GLN A 428 11.78 -13.25 -19.85
CA GLN A 428 10.66 -13.88 -19.16
C GLN A 428 9.68 -14.58 -20.11
N ASP A 429 10.12 -14.95 -21.32
CA ASP A 429 9.27 -15.49 -22.40
C ASP A 429 8.07 -14.59 -22.76
N LYS A 430 8.12 -13.30 -22.40
CA LYS A 430 6.97 -12.39 -22.56
C LYS A 430 6.71 -12.00 -24.01
N GLU A 431 7.64 -12.23 -24.93
CA GLU A 431 7.42 -12.07 -26.38
C GLU A 431 6.48 -13.14 -26.91
N LYS A 432 6.83 -14.41 -26.64
CA LYS A 432 5.99 -15.55 -26.94
C LYS A 432 4.63 -15.43 -26.24
N GLU A 433 4.64 -15.01 -24.97
CA GLU A 433 3.43 -14.69 -24.21
C GLU A 433 2.64 -13.53 -24.84
N ALA A 434 3.24 -12.40 -25.21
CA ALA A 434 2.51 -11.26 -25.77
C ALA A 434 1.91 -11.54 -27.15
N MET A 435 2.56 -12.38 -27.95
CA MET A 435 1.98 -12.90 -29.19
C MET A 435 0.87 -13.91 -28.97
N GLU A 436 1.03 -14.78 -27.98
CA GLU A 436 -0.01 -15.71 -27.52
C GLU A 436 -1.16 -14.98 -26.81
N ASN A 437 -0.92 -13.79 -26.26
CA ASN A 437 -1.92 -12.92 -25.62
C ASN A 437 -2.59 -12.00 -26.64
N GLY A 438 -1.92 -11.76 -27.76
CA GLY A 438 -2.53 -11.24 -28.99
C GLY A 438 -3.37 -12.27 -29.73
N ILE A 439 -3.94 -13.29 -29.04
CA ILE A 439 -5.08 -14.05 -29.57
C ILE A 439 -6.04 -13.01 -30.12
N ASN A 440 -6.28 -13.12 -31.42
CA ASN A 440 -7.32 -12.40 -32.12
C ASN A 440 -8.67 -12.86 -31.54
N TYR A 441 -9.04 -12.32 -30.38
CA TYR A 441 -10.21 -12.72 -29.59
C TYR A 441 -11.50 -12.47 -30.38
N LEU A 442 -11.48 -11.51 -31.31
CA LEU A 442 -12.55 -11.26 -32.29
C LEU A 442 -12.73 -12.41 -33.28
N ASN A 443 -11.70 -13.23 -33.49
CA ASN A 443 -11.74 -14.43 -34.32
C ASN A 443 -11.96 -15.72 -33.53
N MET A 444 -12.11 -15.65 -32.19
CA MET A 444 -12.39 -16.83 -31.37
C MET A 444 -13.72 -17.48 -31.76
N ASN A 445 -14.70 -16.69 -32.21
CA ASN A 445 -15.94 -17.22 -32.79
C ASN A 445 -15.68 -18.12 -34.02
N GLU A 446 -14.72 -17.78 -34.91
CA GLU A 446 -14.37 -18.61 -36.07
C GLU A 446 -13.50 -19.80 -35.67
N LEU A 447 -12.51 -19.58 -34.80
CA LEU A 447 -11.52 -20.58 -34.41
C LEU A 447 -12.15 -21.72 -33.60
N THR A 448 -13.05 -21.39 -32.67
CA THR A 448 -13.65 -22.38 -31.73
C THR A 448 -15.07 -22.81 -32.11
N LYS A 449 -15.67 -22.18 -33.13
CA LYS A 449 -17.10 -22.30 -33.50
C LYS A 449 -18.08 -21.97 -32.34
N THR A 450 -17.62 -21.37 -31.24
CA THR A 450 -18.44 -20.99 -30.08
C THR A 450 -18.76 -19.49 -30.14
N LYS A 451 -19.95 -19.06 -29.71
CA LYS A 451 -20.35 -17.63 -29.74
C LYS A 451 -19.79 -16.86 -28.54
N PHE A 452 -18.46 -16.70 -28.47
CA PHE A 452 -17.78 -15.88 -27.46
C PHE A 452 -18.28 -14.43 -27.43
N TYR A 453 -18.61 -13.88 -28.60
CA TYR A 453 -19.23 -12.57 -28.76
C TYR A 453 -20.53 -12.68 -29.57
N LYS A 454 -21.57 -11.98 -29.12
CA LYS A 454 -22.84 -11.80 -29.83
C LYS A 454 -22.99 -10.33 -30.27
N PRO A 455 -23.11 -10.05 -31.57
CA PRO A 455 -23.35 -8.71 -32.08
C PRO A 455 -24.55 -8.03 -31.43
N GLY A 456 -24.33 -6.85 -30.83
CA GLY A 456 -25.39 -6.06 -30.20
C GLY A 456 -25.66 -6.39 -28.72
N GLU A 457 -24.87 -7.27 -28.10
CA GLU A 457 -24.93 -7.53 -26.66
C GLU A 457 -23.70 -6.96 -25.96
N PHE A 458 -23.88 -6.37 -24.77
CA PHE A 458 -22.76 -5.96 -23.92
C PHE A 458 -22.08 -7.21 -23.35
N GLY A 459 -20.80 -7.37 -23.66
CA GLY A 459 -19.94 -8.40 -23.10
C GLY A 459 -18.64 -7.78 -22.63
N LEU A 460 -18.29 -7.98 -21.36
CA LEU A 460 -17.04 -7.50 -20.79
C LEU A 460 -15.98 -8.59 -20.82
N TYR A 461 -14.84 -8.31 -21.43
CA TYR A 461 -13.71 -9.23 -21.62
C TYR A 461 -12.46 -8.61 -21.00
N ILE A 462 -11.63 -9.39 -20.30
CA ILE A 462 -10.44 -8.86 -19.60
C ILE A 462 -9.20 -9.62 -20.04
N MET A 463 -8.14 -8.91 -20.42
CA MET A 463 -6.85 -9.42 -20.83
C MET A 463 -5.75 -8.82 -19.96
N ASN A 464 -5.23 -9.61 -19.03
CA ASN A 464 -4.12 -9.21 -18.17
C ASN A 464 -2.78 -9.50 -18.86
N THR A 465 -2.00 -8.46 -19.13
CA THR A 465 -0.68 -8.56 -19.77
C THR A 465 0.43 -8.18 -18.79
N PRO A 466 1.68 -8.67 -18.97
CA PRO A 466 2.82 -8.16 -18.19
C PRO A 466 2.86 -6.63 -18.27
N ASN A 467 3.16 -5.97 -17.15
CA ASN A 467 3.09 -4.51 -17.02
C ASN A 467 4.09 -3.76 -17.92
N ARG A 468 3.75 -3.62 -19.20
CA ARG A 468 4.56 -2.97 -20.23
C ARG A 468 3.65 -2.10 -21.10
N LYS A 469 3.77 -0.79 -20.94
CA LYS A 469 2.87 0.20 -21.55
C LYS A 469 2.74 0.06 -23.07
N ILE A 470 3.84 -0.28 -23.74
CA ILE A 470 3.90 -0.25 -25.21
C ILE A 470 3.23 -1.47 -25.85
N ILE A 471 3.35 -2.64 -25.21
CA ILE A 471 2.73 -3.88 -25.69
C ILE A 471 1.21 -3.79 -25.55
N THR A 472 0.73 -3.27 -24.42
CA THR A 472 -0.71 -3.05 -24.21
C THR A 472 -1.29 -2.10 -25.27
N ARG A 473 -0.55 -1.06 -25.69
CA ARG A 473 -1.03 -0.08 -26.69
C ARG A 473 -1.13 -0.72 -28.07
N TYR A 474 -0.08 -1.43 -28.46
CA TYR A 474 -0.05 -2.14 -29.73
C TYR A 474 -1.18 -3.16 -29.87
N LEU A 475 -1.45 -3.95 -28.81
CA LEU A 475 -2.55 -4.92 -28.80
C LEU A 475 -3.91 -4.24 -28.97
N ALA A 476 -4.12 -3.10 -28.32
CA ALA A 476 -5.36 -2.33 -28.44
C ALA A 476 -5.55 -1.78 -29.88
N GLU A 477 -4.49 -1.24 -30.49
CA GLU A 477 -4.53 -0.74 -31.87
C GLU A 477 -4.82 -1.86 -32.88
N GLU A 478 -4.20 -3.03 -32.73
CA GLU A 478 -4.45 -4.16 -33.63
C GLU A 478 -5.87 -4.69 -33.50
N ALA A 479 -6.40 -4.73 -32.27
CA ALA A 479 -7.75 -5.17 -31.97
C ALA A 479 -8.83 -4.31 -32.64
N ILE A 480 -8.64 -2.99 -32.77
CA ILE A 480 -9.57 -2.10 -33.50
C ILE A 480 -9.57 -2.37 -35.01
N LYS A 481 -8.42 -2.66 -35.59
CA LYS A 481 -8.26 -2.83 -37.05
C LYS A 481 -8.92 -4.10 -37.59
N MET A 482 -9.38 -5.01 -36.73
CA MET A 482 -9.87 -6.33 -37.14
C MET A 482 -11.33 -6.24 -37.62
N SER A 483 -11.56 -6.56 -38.89
CA SER A 483 -12.90 -6.70 -39.46
C SER A 483 -13.29 -8.18 -39.55
N TYR A 484 -14.49 -8.53 -39.09
CA TYR A 484 -14.98 -9.91 -39.14
C TYR A 484 -15.84 -10.17 -40.38
N LYS A 485 -15.67 -11.35 -41.00
CA LYS A 485 -16.48 -11.76 -42.15
C LYS A 485 -17.75 -12.46 -41.67
N ARG A 486 -18.86 -11.73 -41.57
CA ARG A 486 -20.17 -12.36 -41.33
C ARG A 486 -20.72 -12.92 -42.64
N LYS A 487 -21.12 -14.20 -42.63
CA LYS A 487 -22.00 -14.75 -43.68
C LYS A 487 -23.43 -14.30 -43.41
N LEU A 488 -23.97 -13.40 -44.22
CA LEU A 488 -25.42 -13.15 -44.25
C LEU A 488 -26.07 -14.14 -45.22
N LYS A 489 -26.95 -15.01 -44.72
CA LYS A 489 -27.95 -15.68 -45.56
C LYS A 489 -29.10 -14.68 -45.74
N SER A 490 -29.11 -13.91 -46.81
CA SER A 490 -30.32 -13.17 -47.20
C SER A 490 -31.16 -14.05 -48.13
N THR A 491 -32.18 -14.70 -47.57
CA THR A 491 -33.33 -15.16 -48.34
C THR A 491 -34.27 -13.98 -48.53
N LEU A 492 -34.02 -13.19 -49.57
CA LEU A 492 -34.92 -12.11 -49.99
C LEU A 492 -36.12 -12.74 -50.72
N ASN A 493 -37.11 -13.19 -49.96
CA ASN A 493 -38.42 -13.55 -50.52
C ASN A 493 -39.19 -12.26 -50.79
N ARG A 494 -39.00 -11.66 -51.97
CA ARG A 494 -39.97 -10.72 -52.52
C ARG A 494 -41.22 -11.51 -52.90
N LYS A 495 -42.22 -11.51 -52.01
CA LYS A 495 -43.61 -11.71 -52.42
C LYS A 495 -44.08 -10.39 -53.02
N ASN A 496 -44.19 -10.36 -54.35
CA ASN A 496 -45.19 -9.55 -55.03
C ASN A 496 -45.64 -10.30 -56.28
N SER A 497 -46.92 -10.12 -56.53
CA SER A 497 -47.88 -10.85 -57.34
C SER A 497 -47.63 -10.83 -58.85
N ASN A 498 -48.16 -11.87 -59.50
CA ASN A 498 -48.51 -11.98 -60.93
C ASN A 498 -47.40 -11.76 -61.97
N MET A 499 -46.83 -12.86 -62.48
CA MET A 499 -46.78 -13.17 -63.92
C MET A 499 -46.12 -14.51 -64.18
N SER A 500 -46.64 -15.21 -65.19
CA SER A 500 -46.27 -16.56 -65.59
C SER A 500 -44.92 -16.61 -66.30
N TYR A 501 -44.22 -17.72 -66.06
CA TYR A 501 -43.23 -18.37 -66.91
C TYR A 501 -41.87 -17.72 -67.26
N LYS A 502 -40.86 -18.50 -66.87
CA LYS A 502 -39.53 -18.76 -67.48
C LYS A 502 -38.32 -17.91 -67.08
N ARG A 503 -37.40 -18.64 -66.43
CA ARG A 503 -35.98 -18.40 -66.10
C ARG A 503 -35.68 -17.38 -64.99
N ARG A 504 -35.79 -17.85 -63.75
CA ARG A 504 -35.00 -17.31 -62.63
C ARG A 504 -33.64 -18.00 -62.59
N ILE A 505 -32.61 -17.36 -63.14
CA ILE A 505 -31.24 -17.64 -62.71
C ILE A 505 -31.11 -17.05 -61.30
N SER A 506 -31.16 -17.87 -60.27
CA SER A 506 -30.83 -17.41 -58.91
C SER A 506 -29.31 -17.26 -58.82
N ILE A 507 -28.79 -16.11 -59.22
CA ILE A 507 -27.41 -15.75 -58.87
C ILE A 507 -27.43 -15.48 -57.36
N SER A 508 -27.12 -16.48 -56.54
CA SER A 508 -26.81 -16.27 -55.14
C SER A 508 -25.46 -15.54 -55.06
N ARG A 509 -25.46 -14.22 -55.27
CA ARG A 509 -24.29 -13.42 -54.95
C ARG A 509 -24.10 -13.52 -53.44
N LYS A 510 -23.04 -14.23 -53.03
CA LYS A 510 -22.57 -14.25 -51.64
C LYS A 510 -22.10 -12.83 -51.31
N VAL A 511 -23.00 -11.99 -50.83
CA VAL A 511 -22.65 -10.67 -50.33
C VAL A 511 -22.05 -10.87 -48.94
N PHE A 512 -20.73 -10.90 -48.87
CA PHE A 512 -20.01 -10.82 -47.61
C PHE A 512 -20.02 -9.36 -47.18
N VAL A 513 -20.94 -9.00 -46.29
CA VAL A 513 -20.87 -7.71 -45.61
C VAL A 513 -19.82 -7.86 -44.51
N LYS A 514 -18.67 -7.20 -44.68
CA LYS A 514 -17.76 -6.96 -43.55
C LYS A 514 -18.52 -6.07 -42.57
N VAL A 515 -18.90 -6.64 -41.44
CA VAL A 515 -19.43 -5.85 -40.32
C VAL A 515 -18.25 -5.60 -39.38
N PRO A 516 -17.69 -4.39 -39.34
CA PRO A 516 -16.67 -4.05 -38.36
C PRO A 516 -17.24 -4.25 -36.95
N LEU A 517 -16.50 -4.95 -36.09
CA LEU A 517 -16.94 -5.29 -34.73
C LEU A 517 -16.95 -4.08 -33.80
N HIS A 518 -16.19 -3.03 -34.15
CA HIS A 518 -16.00 -1.79 -33.40
C HIS A 518 -16.04 -2.01 -31.89
N PRO A 519 -15.14 -2.83 -31.32
CA PRO A 519 -15.10 -3.03 -29.88
C PRO A 519 -14.80 -1.72 -29.15
N ILE A 520 -15.19 -1.67 -27.89
CA ILE A 520 -14.71 -0.66 -26.94
C ILE A 520 -13.53 -1.28 -26.20
N ILE A 521 -12.35 -0.68 -26.33
CA ILE A 521 -11.13 -1.22 -25.70
C ILE A 521 -10.63 -0.23 -24.65
N LEU A 522 -10.48 -0.70 -23.43
CA LEU A 522 -9.81 -0.01 -22.35
C LEU A 522 -8.40 -0.58 -22.18
N ALA A 523 -7.38 0.17 -22.59
CA ALA A 523 -5.98 -0.15 -22.37
C ALA A 523 -5.48 0.45 -21.04
N ILE A 524 -4.80 -0.37 -20.22
CA ILE A 524 -4.28 -0.02 -18.89
C ILE A 524 -2.75 -0.06 -18.91
N TYR A 525 -2.12 1.08 -18.66
CA TYR A 525 -0.67 1.27 -18.72
C TYR A 525 -0.08 1.55 -17.32
N GLY A 526 0.96 0.80 -16.92
CA GLY A 526 1.79 1.08 -15.73
C GLY A 526 1.45 0.23 -14.49
N ASN A 527 2.31 0.31 -13.46
CA ASN A 527 2.05 -0.36 -12.17
C ASN A 527 0.78 0.26 -11.58
N GLU A 528 -0.16 -0.59 -11.17
CA GLU A 528 -1.43 -0.18 -10.51
C GLU A 528 -2.44 0.56 -11.42
N GLY A 529 -2.29 0.47 -12.75
CA GLY A 529 -3.27 1.02 -13.69
C GLY A 529 -3.55 2.52 -13.52
N LYS A 530 -2.52 3.37 -13.60
CA LYS A 530 -2.68 4.84 -13.45
C LYS A 530 -2.82 5.60 -14.78
N LYS A 531 -2.74 4.88 -15.90
CA LYS A 531 -2.90 5.45 -17.25
C LYS A 531 -3.88 4.58 -18.03
N TYR A 532 -5.03 5.12 -18.40
CA TYR A 532 -6.15 4.47 -19.05
C TYR A 532 -6.38 5.12 -20.41
N HIS A 533 -6.36 4.33 -21.47
CA HIS A 533 -6.74 4.80 -22.80
C HIS A 533 -7.94 4.03 -23.28
N LEU A 534 -8.93 4.76 -23.77
CA LEU A 534 -10.11 4.21 -24.39
C LEU A 534 -9.98 4.32 -25.90
N LEU A 535 -10.24 3.21 -26.56
CA LEU A 535 -10.06 3.01 -27.99
C LEU A 535 -11.38 2.48 -28.55
N TYR A 536 -12.04 3.24 -29.42
CA TYR A 536 -13.32 2.88 -30.06
C TYR A 536 -13.60 3.78 -31.27
N ASP A 537 -14.29 3.28 -32.31
CA ASP A 537 -14.71 4.07 -33.48
C ASP A 537 -13.58 4.94 -34.09
N ASP A 538 -12.38 4.36 -34.22
CA ASP A 538 -11.16 5.04 -34.69
C ASP A 538 -10.72 6.25 -33.84
N LYS A 539 -11.30 6.41 -32.65
CA LYS A 539 -10.90 7.37 -31.62
C LYS A 539 -10.02 6.69 -30.59
N GLU A 540 -8.95 7.38 -30.22
CA GLU A 540 -8.14 7.08 -29.04
C GLU A 540 -8.22 8.29 -28.11
N GLU A 541 -8.68 8.07 -26.88
CA GLU A 541 -8.72 9.13 -25.87
C GLU A 541 -8.22 8.63 -24.51
N PRO A 542 -7.37 9.41 -23.81
CA PRO A 542 -7.01 9.11 -22.43
C PRO A 542 -8.24 9.32 -21.54
N VAL A 543 -8.66 8.26 -20.85
CA VAL A 543 -9.83 8.29 -19.96
C VAL A 543 -9.46 8.29 -18.49
N ASP A 544 -8.21 8.63 -18.17
CA ASP A 544 -7.72 8.79 -16.80
C ASP A 544 -8.61 9.67 -15.93
N LYS A 545 -9.07 10.78 -16.49
CA LYS A 545 -9.93 11.74 -15.79
C LYS A 545 -11.36 11.25 -15.62
N ILE A 546 -11.81 10.33 -16.48
CA ILE A 546 -13.15 9.75 -16.46
C ILE A 546 -13.20 8.57 -15.49
N MET A 547 -12.16 7.73 -15.53
CA MET A 547 -11.99 6.59 -14.64
C MET A 547 -11.62 7.04 -13.23
N ASP A 548 -10.79 8.09 -13.11
CA ASP A 548 -10.52 8.81 -11.88
C ASP A 548 -9.93 7.89 -10.76
N ASP A 549 -9.85 8.38 -9.53
CA ASP A 549 -9.52 7.58 -8.35
C ASP A 549 -10.72 6.71 -7.93
N GLY A 550 -10.43 5.59 -7.25
CA GLY A 550 -11.43 4.61 -6.80
C GLY A 550 -10.98 3.17 -6.98
N GLU A 551 -11.81 2.23 -6.54
CA GLU A 551 -11.62 0.82 -6.86
C GLU A 551 -11.88 0.57 -8.35
N PHE A 552 -11.20 -0.42 -8.93
CA PHE A 552 -11.21 -0.62 -10.37
C PHE A 552 -12.63 -0.77 -10.97
N ASN A 553 -13.54 -1.43 -10.25
CA ASN A 553 -14.93 -1.62 -10.67
C ASN A 553 -15.72 -0.31 -10.72
N GLU A 554 -15.51 0.59 -9.76
CA GLU A 554 -16.11 1.93 -9.78
C GLU A 554 -15.62 2.73 -10.99
N LYS A 555 -14.31 2.66 -11.25
CA LYS A 555 -13.70 3.33 -12.41
C LYS A 555 -14.30 2.82 -13.72
N LEU A 556 -14.50 1.51 -13.83
CA LEU A 556 -15.11 0.90 -15.00
C LEU A 556 -16.59 1.30 -15.16
N SER A 557 -17.34 1.38 -14.06
CA SER A 557 -18.72 1.88 -14.04
C SER A 557 -18.81 3.33 -14.53
N LYS A 558 -17.91 4.21 -14.05
CA LYS A 558 -17.81 5.61 -14.50
C LYS A 558 -17.54 5.69 -16.01
N LEU A 559 -16.60 4.87 -16.49
CA LEU A 559 -16.25 4.80 -17.91
C LEU A 559 -17.44 4.37 -18.78
N ILE A 560 -18.18 3.36 -18.37
CA ILE A 560 -19.37 2.88 -19.11
C ILE A 560 -20.48 3.93 -19.10
N LYS A 561 -20.68 4.63 -17.99
CA LYS A 561 -21.61 5.77 -17.93
C LYS A 561 -21.19 6.91 -18.84
N TYR A 562 -19.89 7.25 -18.86
CA TYR A 562 -19.33 8.24 -19.78
C TYR A 562 -19.61 7.88 -21.24
N LEU A 563 -19.37 6.63 -21.62
CA LEU A 563 -19.64 6.14 -22.97
C LEU A 563 -21.12 6.27 -23.34
N LYS A 564 -22.03 5.88 -22.43
CA LYS A 564 -23.48 6.04 -22.63
C LYS A 564 -23.88 7.51 -22.81
N ASN A 565 -23.34 8.40 -21.99
CA ASN A 565 -23.61 9.84 -22.07
C ASN A 565 -23.12 10.45 -23.39
N ASN A 566 -21.99 9.97 -23.90
CA ASN A 566 -21.46 10.37 -25.21
C ASN A 566 -22.12 9.64 -26.38
N ARG A 567 -23.27 8.99 -26.16
CA ARG A 567 -24.04 8.23 -27.14
C ARG A 567 -23.22 7.14 -27.83
N VAL A 568 -22.18 6.66 -27.17
CA VAL A 568 -21.41 5.50 -27.64
C VAL A 568 -22.23 4.25 -27.34
N ASN A 569 -22.46 3.44 -28.36
CA ASN A 569 -23.17 2.18 -28.19
C ASN A 569 -22.35 1.26 -27.28
N THR A 570 -22.76 1.15 -26.02
CA THR A 570 -22.15 0.23 -25.05
C THR A 570 -22.69 -1.19 -25.21
N ASN A 571 -23.70 -1.47 -26.04
CA ASN A 571 -24.16 -2.83 -26.32
C ASN A 571 -23.29 -3.51 -27.40
N ARG A 572 -21.97 -3.45 -27.22
CA ARG A 572 -20.95 -4.08 -28.07
C ARG A 572 -19.81 -4.57 -27.17
N PRO A 573 -18.85 -5.37 -27.69
CA PRO A 573 -17.86 -6.00 -26.83
C PRO A 573 -16.96 -4.94 -26.20
N PHE A 574 -16.79 -5.03 -24.90
CA PHE A 574 -15.95 -4.16 -24.10
C PHE A 574 -14.75 -4.98 -23.62
N ILE A 575 -13.54 -4.58 -23.97
CA ILE A 575 -12.33 -5.35 -23.68
C ILE A 575 -11.39 -4.50 -22.85
N ILE A 576 -10.89 -5.06 -21.76
CA ILE A 576 -9.89 -4.44 -20.91
C ILE A 576 -8.56 -5.14 -21.20
N ILE A 577 -7.49 -4.38 -21.48
CA ILE A 577 -6.16 -4.93 -21.77
C ILE A 577 -5.14 -4.24 -20.87
N GLY A 578 -4.32 -4.99 -20.12
CA GLY A 578 -3.23 -4.43 -19.30
C GLY A 578 -3.17 -5.00 -17.88
N ASN A 579 -2.16 -4.60 -17.11
CA ASN A 579 -2.02 -5.05 -15.72
C ASN A 579 -2.85 -4.14 -14.80
N TYR A 580 -3.93 -4.70 -14.26
CA TYR A 580 -4.68 -4.06 -13.19
C TYR A 580 -4.25 -4.68 -11.85
N ASN A 581 -4.15 -3.86 -10.80
CA ASN A 581 -4.12 -4.40 -9.45
C ASN A 581 -5.56 -4.74 -9.09
N PRO A 582 -5.90 -6.01 -8.82
CA PRO A 582 -7.17 -6.29 -8.21
C PRO A 582 -7.15 -5.63 -6.82
N CYS A 583 -8.09 -4.73 -6.58
CA CYS A 583 -8.35 -4.18 -5.26
C CYS A 583 -9.78 -4.57 -4.90
N GLY A 584 -10.00 -5.10 -3.70
CA GLY A 584 -11.32 -5.26 -3.08
C GLY A 584 -12.23 -6.35 -3.66
N GLU A 585 -12.06 -6.72 -4.92
CA GLU A 585 -12.82 -7.78 -5.57
C GLU A 585 -11.98 -8.32 -6.74
N SER A 586 -10.95 -9.10 -6.43
CA SER A 586 -10.13 -9.72 -7.46
C SER A 586 -11.00 -10.66 -8.29
N ILE A 587 -11.50 -10.15 -9.42
CA ILE A 587 -12.37 -10.88 -10.34
C ILE A 587 -13.80 -11.10 -9.81
N SER A 588 -14.46 -10.10 -9.23
CA SER A 588 -15.93 -10.17 -9.06
C SER A 588 -16.59 -10.20 -10.44
N PHE A 589 -17.02 -11.39 -10.84
CA PHE A 589 -17.59 -11.71 -12.15
C PHE A 589 -18.96 -11.06 -12.42
N ALA A 590 -19.42 -10.16 -11.53
CA ALA A 590 -20.68 -9.45 -11.64
C ALA A 590 -20.59 -8.11 -10.87
N HIS A 591 -20.95 -7.01 -11.53
CA HIS A 591 -21.10 -5.70 -10.89
C HIS A 591 -22.46 -5.11 -11.27
N THR A 592 -23.16 -4.51 -10.30
CA THR A 592 -24.52 -3.99 -10.51
C THR A 592 -24.60 -2.90 -11.58
N GLY A 593 -23.52 -2.13 -11.76
CA GLY A 593 -23.47 -1.02 -12.72
C GLY A 593 -23.21 -1.41 -14.17
N TYR A 594 -22.53 -2.53 -14.43
CA TYR A 594 -22.16 -2.93 -15.79
C TYR A 594 -22.43 -4.39 -16.14
N GLY A 595 -22.81 -5.24 -15.20
CA GLY A 595 -23.13 -6.64 -15.44
C GLY A 595 -21.93 -7.57 -15.27
N THR A 596 -21.94 -8.69 -15.99
CA THR A 596 -21.03 -9.82 -15.75
C THR A 596 -19.85 -9.87 -16.72
N VAL A 597 -18.67 -10.24 -16.21
CA VAL A 597 -17.49 -10.52 -17.04
C VAL A 597 -17.70 -11.83 -17.81
N ARG A 598 -17.53 -11.79 -19.13
CA ARG A 598 -17.74 -12.92 -20.06
C ARG A 598 -16.51 -13.80 -20.24
N ALA A 599 -15.32 -13.21 -20.21
CA ALA A 599 -14.06 -13.97 -20.27
C ALA A 599 -12.91 -13.21 -19.62
N VAL A 600 -11.97 -13.95 -19.04
CA VAL A 600 -10.73 -13.44 -18.46
C VAL A 600 -9.55 -14.20 -19.08
N PHE A 601 -8.59 -13.46 -19.58
CA PHE A 601 -7.35 -13.93 -20.20
C PHE A 601 -6.20 -13.44 -19.31
N ALA A 602 -5.62 -14.32 -18.50
CA ALA A 602 -4.63 -13.91 -17.49
C ALA A 602 -3.24 -14.47 -17.75
N CYS A 603 -2.22 -13.59 -17.69
CA CYS A 603 -0.82 -13.93 -18.02
C CYS A 603 0.15 -13.78 -16.85
N THR A 604 -0.40 -13.57 -15.64
CA THR A 604 0.37 -13.55 -14.40
C THR A 604 -0.40 -14.30 -13.31
N SER A 605 0.33 -15.02 -12.46
CA SER A 605 -0.19 -15.55 -11.20
C SER A 605 -0.11 -14.45 -10.14
N GLN A 606 -1.21 -13.78 -9.87
CA GLN A 606 -1.32 -12.95 -8.67
C GLN A 606 -1.64 -13.86 -7.48
N GLY A 607 -1.09 -13.51 -6.32
CA GLY A 607 -1.21 -14.29 -5.09
C GLY A 607 -2.65 -14.34 -4.56
N ILE A 608 -2.80 -15.18 -3.53
CA ILE A 608 -4.07 -15.51 -2.86
C ILE A 608 -4.78 -14.23 -2.39
N CYS A 609 -6.09 -14.20 -2.59
CA CYS A 609 -6.98 -13.10 -2.20
C CYS A 609 -7.35 -13.18 -0.72
N GLU A 610 -7.61 -12.04 -0.07
CA GLU A 610 -7.99 -11.97 1.34
C GLU A 610 -9.44 -12.46 1.59
N ASP A 611 -9.67 -13.17 2.70
CA ASP A 611 -10.88 -13.94 3.05
C ASP A 611 -12.20 -13.15 3.03
N TYR A 612 -12.18 -11.83 3.24
CA TYR A 612 -13.38 -10.97 3.16
C TYR A 612 -14.00 -10.92 1.75
N GLN A 613 -13.17 -11.09 0.72
CA GLN A 613 -13.59 -10.99 -0.68
C GLN A 613 -14.50 -12.14 -1.11
N VAL A 614 -14.40 -13.28 -0.43
CA VAL A 614 -15.23 -14.46 -0.69
C VAL A 614 -16.64 -14.26 -0.12
N ALA A 615 -16.74 -13.64 1.06
CA ALA A 615 -18.01 -13.29 1.68
C ALA A 615 -18.81 -12.26 0.86
N CYS A 616 -18.16 -11.23 0.30
CA CYS A 616 -18.81 -10.23 -0.54
C CYS A 616 -19.38 -10.80 -1.84
N ARG A 617 -18.66 -11.75 -2.46
CA ARG A 617 -19.09 -12.43 -3.70
C ARG A 617 -20.34 -13.27 -3.49
N ALA A 618 -20.37 -14.09 -2.44
CA ALA A 618 -21.54 -14.89 -2.09
C ALA A 618 -22.75 -13.99 -1.75
N ASN A 619 -22.51 -12.87 -1.05
CA ASN A 619 -23.55 -11.89 -0.72
C ASN A 619 -24.17 -11.25 -1.98
N ALA A 620 -23.36 -10.80 -2.94
CA ALA A 620 -23.83 -10.12 -4.15
C ALA A 620 -24.67 -11.03 -5.07
N VAL A 621 -24.27 -12.29 -5.26
CA VAL A 621 -25.02 -13.24 -6.09
C VAL A 621 -26.38 -13.54 -5.47
N ASN A 622 -26.41 -13.89 -4.18
CA ASN A 622 -27.63 -14.30 -3.49
C ASN A 622 -28.63 -13.14 -3.37
N ASN A 623 -28.15 -11.95 -2.99
CA ASN A 623 -29.05 -10.85 -2.68
C ASN A 623 -29.45 -9.97 -3.87
N HIS A 624 -28.70 -9.99 -4.97
CA HIS A 624 -29.01 -9.14 -6.13
C HIS A 624 -29.39 -9.90 -7.40
N PHE A 625 -28.80 -11.06 -7.69
CA PHE A 625 -29.09 -11.77 -8.93
C PHE A 625 -30.20 -12.80 -8.73
N VAL A 626 -30.04 -13.70 -7.75
CA VAL A 626 -31.07 -14.71 -7.43
C VAL A 626 -32.35 -14.05 -6.93
N LYS A 627 -32.24 -13.09 -6.00
CA LYS A 627 -33.40 -12.35 -5.49
C LYS A 627 -34.15 -11.55 -6.57
N LYS A 628 -33.45 -11.01 -7.58
CA LYS A 628 -34.05 -10.16 -8.62
C LYS A 628 -34.56 -10.94 -9.83
N HIS A 629 -33.88 -12.04 -10.18
CA HIS A 629 -34.13 -12.79 -11.40
C HIS A 629 -34.70 -14.19 -11.16
N GLY A 630 -34.96 -14.55 -9.89
CA GLY A 630 -35.50 -15.84 -9.48
C GLY A 630 -34.41 -16.89 -9.22
N SER A 631 -34.82 -18.01 -8.62
CA SER A 631 -33.97 -19.20 -8.39
C SER A 631 -33.41 -19.79 -9.69
N ASP A 632 -34.06 -19.50 -10.82
CA ASP A 632 -33.72 -20.05 -12.15
C ASP A 632 -32.62 -19.23 -12.84
N TRP A 633 -32.12 -18.16 -12.21
CA TRP A 633 -31.02 -17.38 -12.74
C TRP A 633 -29.73 -18.19 -12.73
N THR A 634 -29.18 -18.45 -13.92
CA THR A 634 -27.91 -19.17 -14.09
C THR A 634 -26.77 -18.20 -14.39
N PHE A 635 -25.58 -18.54 -13.91
CA PHE A 635 -24.36 -17.86 -14.34
C PHE A 635 -24.19 -17.94 -15.86
N GLN A 636 -23.63 -16.89 -16.45
CA GLN A 636 -23.24 -16.92 -17.85
C GLN A 636 -22.01 -17.82 -18.04
N GLU A 637 -21.97 -18.60 -19.12
CA GLU A 637 -20.81 -19.46 -19.45
C GLU A 637 -19.54 -18.61 -19.56
N LYS A 638 -18.48 -19.06 -18.86
CA LYS A 638 -17.19 -18.36 -18.77
C LYS A 638 -16.11 -19.15 -19.47
N TYR A 639 -15.10 -18.43 -19.95
CA TYR A 639 -13.96 -19.03 -20.63
C TYR A 639 -12.65 -18.52 -20.05
N LEU A 640 -11.71 -19.44 -19.80
CA LEU A 640 -10.34 -19.16 -19.42
C LEU A 640 -9.40 -19.62 -20.54
N VAL A 641 -8.58 -18.70 -21.04
CA VAL A 641 -7.66 -18.97 -22.16
C VAL A 641 -6.28 -18.43 -21.80
N GLY A 642 -5.26 -19.28 -21.92
CA GLY A 642 -3.88 -18.93 -21.59
C GLY A 642 -2.96 -20.14 -21.63
N ASN A 643 -1.68 -19.95 -21.28
CA ASN A 643 -0.73 -21.05 -21.18
C ASN A 643 -1.21 -22.06 -20.11
N GLN A 644 -1.03 -23.36 -20.39
CA GLN A 644 -1.46 -24.44 -19.50
C GLN A 644 -0.97 -24.26 -18.05
N LYS A 645 0.26 -23.79 -17.86
CA LYS A 645 0.83 -23.54 -16.52
C LYS A 645 0.06 -22.46 -15.78
N PHE A 646 -0.29 -21.36 -16.44
CA PHE A 646 -1.02 -20.26 -15.81
C PHE A 646 -2.48 -20.61 -15.55
N LEU A 647 -3.12 -21.36 -16.45
CA LEU A 647 -4.46 -21.90 -16.23
C LEU A 647 -4.49 -22.82 -15.00
N LYS A 648 -3.49 -23.71 -14.84
CA LYS A 648 -3.37 -24.56 -13.65
C LYS A 648 -3.22 -23.74 -12.37
N ASN A 649 -2.36 -22.71 -12.37
CA ASN A 649 -2.16 -21.84 -11.22
C ASN A 649 -3.43 -21.07 -10.83
N ALA A 650 -4.16 -20.52 -11.81
CA ALA A 650 -5.41 -19.81 -11.57
C ALA A 650 -6.49 -20.72 -10.96
N MET A 651 -6.60 -21.96 -11.46
CA MET A 651 -7.52 -22.96 -10.93
C MET A 651 -7.15 -23.39 -9.51
N GLU A 652 -5.86 -23.54 -9.23
CA GLU A 652 -5.39 -23.93 -7.90
C GLU A 652 -5.69 -22.86 -6.85
N GLY A 653 -5.48 -21.57 -7.18
CA GLY A 653 -5.83 -20.46 -6.29
C GLY A 653 -7.32 -20.37 -6.00
N GLU A 654 -8.19 -20.68 -6.97
CA GLU A 654 -9.64 -20.70 -6.75
C GLU A 654 -10.08 -21.91 -5.94
N ARG A 655 -9.54 -23.10 -6.24
CA ARG A 655 -9.77 -24.32 -5.44
C ARG A 655 -9.36 -24.13 -3.98
N GLN A 656 -8.28 -23.41 -3.73
CA GLN A 656 -7.83 -23.04 -2.39
C GLN A 656 -8.84 -22.15 -1.66
N ASN A 657 -9.42 -21.18 -2.37
CA ASN A 657 -10.47 -20.32 -1.81
C ASN A 657 -11.73 -21.12 -1.47
N ASP A 658 -12.09 -22.12 -2.30
CA ASP A 658 -13.25 -23.00 -2.06
C ASP A 658 -13.07 -23.87 -0.83
N ASN A 659 -11.93 -24.56 -0.75
CA ASN A 659 -11.59 -25.38 0.41
C ASN A 659 -11.63 -24.54 1.70
N HIS A 660 -11.19 -23.27 1.65
CA HIS A 660 -11.26 -22.37 2.80
C HIS A 660 -12.70 -22.01 3.22
N VAL A 661 -13.61 -21.89 2.25
CA VAL A 661 -15.05 -21.69 2.52
C VAL A 661 -15.67 -22.93 3.15
N GLU A 662 -15.33 -24.11 2.65
CA GLU A 662 -15.79 -25.40 3.19
C GLU A 662 -15.25 -25.62 4.61
N ASP A 663 -13.98 -25.31 4.87
CA ASP A 663 -13.35 -25.40 6.20
C ASP A 663 -14.03 -24.48 7.22
N LEU A 664 -14.33 -23.23 6.84
CA LEU A 664 -15.08 -22.28 7.68
C LEU A 664 -16.52 -22.71 7.94
N ARG A 665 -17.12 -23.50 7.04
CA ARG A 665 -18.47 -24.08 7.23
C ARG A 665 -18.45 -25.31 8.11
N ALA A 666 -17.52 -26.23 7.90
CA ALA A 666 -17.38 -27.45 8.68
C ALA A 666 -17.07 -27.17 10.16
N CYS A 667 -16.45 -26.02 10.47
CA CYS A 667 -16.20 -25.57 11.83
C CYS A 667 -17.40 -24.85 12.49
N GLY A 668 -18.51 -24.65 11.79
CA GLY A 668 -19.66 -23.84 12.22
C GLY A 668 -20.86 -24.61 12.77
N ASP A 669 -20.93 -25.93 12.61
CA ASP A 669 -22.13 -26.72 12.95
C ASP A 669 -22.08 -27.42 14.32
N ASP A 670 -20.94 -27.45 15.01
CA ASP A 670 -20.91 -27.90 16.40
C ASP A 670 -21.21 -26.72 17.33
N HIS A 671 -22.39 -26.75 17.95
CA HIS A 671 -22.87 -25.78 18.95
C HIS A 671 -22.04 -25.71 20.26
N SER A 672 -20.78 -26.12 20.24
CA SER A 672 -19.86 -25.91 21.36
C SER A 672 -19.02 -24.66 21.10
N GLU A 673 -18.91 -23.80 22.10
CA GLU A 673 -18.11 -22.56 22.11
C GLU A 673 -16.59 -22.83 22.03
N GLN A 674 -16.12 -23.70 21.14
CA GLN A 674 -14.70 -23.91 20.92
C GLN A 674 -14.18 -22.95 19.84
N GLU A 675 -13.09 -22.25 20.16
CA GLU A 675 -12.34 -21.42 19.22
C GLU A 675 -11.95 -22.25 17.99
N ILE A 676 -12.38 -21.80 16.81
CA ILE A 676 -12.01 -22.36 15.52
C ILE A 676 -10.49 -22.33 15.37
N GLN A 677 -9.82 -23.47 15.53
CA GLN A 677 -8.41 -23.62 15.19
C GLN A 677 -8.26 -23.78 13.67
N ILE A 678 -7.81 -22.71 13.01
CA ILE A 678 -7.53 -22.69 11.58
C ILE A 678 -6.33 -23.61 11.28
N ASN A 679 -6.54 -24.66 10.48
CA ASN A 679 -5.48 -25.56 10.05
C ASN A 679 -4.60 -24.90 8.96
N MET A 680 -3.44 -24.39 9.38
CA MET A 680 -2.52 -23.61 8.54
C MET A 680 -1.63 -24.44 7.59
N ASP A 681 -1.80 -25.75 7.51
CA ASP A 681 -0.86 -26.62 6.79
C ASP A 681 -0.97 -26.59 5.25
N TYR A 682 -2.05 -26.04 4.68
CA TYR A 682 -2.25 -26.03 3.22
C TYR A 682 -1.38 -24.99 2.48
N LEU A 683 -0.96 -23.90 3.14
CA LEU A 683 -0.21 -22.78 2.52
C LEU A 683 1.26 -23.10 2.16
N LYS A 684 1.81 -24.23 2.61
CA LYS A 684 3.26 -24.50 2.55
C LYS A 684 3.79 -24.99 1.19
N LYS A 685 2.95 -25.57 0.32
CA LYS A 685 3.43 -26.32 -0.86
C LYS A 685 3.96 -25.48 -2.04
N CYS A 686 3.78 -24.16 -2.07
CA CYS A 686 4.07 -23.36 -3.28
C CYS A 686 5.44 -22.64 -3.29
N GLU A 687 6.11 -22.44 -2.16
CA GLU A 687 7.44 -21.78 -2.11
C GLU A 687 8.63 -22.76 -2.14
N GLU A 688 8.38 -24.08 -2.10
CA GLU A 688 9.39 -25.11 -1.82
C GLU A 688 10.29 -25.49 -3.02
N ILE A 689 9.93 -25.13 -4.26
CA ILE A 689 10.54 -25.79 -5.44
C ILE A 689 11.99 -25.34 -5.73
N ASN A 690 12.48 -24.21 -5.20
CA ASN A 690 13.86 -23.75 -5.49
C ASN A 690 14.68 -23.26 -4.28
N ASN A 691 14.14 -23.26 -3.06
CA ASN A 691 14.81 -22.67 -1.88
C ASN A 691 14.89 -23.61 -0.67
N GLY A 692 14.67 -24.91 -0.86
CA GLY A 692 14.57 -25.90 0.21
C GLY A 692 13.23 -25.88 0.92
N SER A 693 12.88 -27.01 1.53
CA SER A 693 11.67 -27.16 2.33
C SER A 693 11.91 -26.57 3.72
N MET A 694 10.93 -25.83 4.24
CA MET A 694 11.04 -25.30 5.61
C MET A 694 10.84 -26.46 6.59
N ALA A 695 11.70 -26.57 7.61
CA ALA A 695 11.56 -27.62 8.61
C ALA A 695 10.74 -27.16 9.84
N ILE A 696 10.34 -28.15 10.64
CA ILE A 696 9.88 -27.92 12.01
C ILE A 696 11.09 -27.41 12.81
N PRO A 697 10.96 -26.34 13.61
CA PRO A 697 12.09 -25.85 14.38
C PRO A 697 12.64 -26.91 15.34
N ILE A 698 13.96 -26.93 15.52
CA ILE A 698 14.66 -27.84 16.44
C ILE A 698 14.76 -27.18 17.80
N MET A 699 14.47 -27.93 18.87
CA MET A 699 14.75 -27.51 20.25
C MET A 699 16.09 -28.12 20.68
N ILE A 700 17.00 -27.33 21.23
CA ILE A 700 18.22 -27.82 21.88
C ILE A 700 18.16 -27.45 23.36
N ARG A 701 18.39 -28.41 24.25
CA ARG A 701 18.57 -28.19 25.70
C ARG A 701 20.01 -28.49 26.07
N ILE A 702 20.72 -27.50 26.62
CA ILE A 702 22.12 -27.63 27.03
C ILE A 702 22.24 -27.49 28.53
N GLY A 703 22.60 -28.58 29.21
CA GLY A 703 22.87 -28.59 30.65
C GLY A 703 23.95 -27.59 31.04
N SER A 704 23.82 -27.02 32.24
CA SER A 704 24.76 -26.03 32.78
C SER A 704 26.19 -26.56 32.97
N GLU A 705 26.30 -27.87 33.09
CA GLU A 705 27.49 -28.68 33.33
C GLU A 705 28.15 -29.19 32.05
N CYS A 706 27.57 -28.85 30.88
CA CYS A 706 28.18 -29.13 29.59
C CYS A 706 29.56 -28.47 29.48
N SER A 707 30.59 -29.28 29.19
CA SER A 707 31.98 -28.83 29.18
C SER A 707 32.25 -27.83 28.05
N LYS A 708 31.51 -27.96 26.94
CA LYS A 708 31.64 -27.15 25.72
C LYS A 708 30.75 -25.91 25.69
N TYR A 709 29.82 -25.76 26.64
CA TYR A 709 28.92 -24.60 26.71
C TYR A 709 29.63 -23.24 26.78
N PRO A 710 30.74 -23.06 27.55
CA PRO A 710 31.49 -21.81 27.56
C PRO A 710 32.07 -21.40 26.20
N GLU A 711 32.47 -22.38 25.39
CA GLU A 711 33.03 -22.15 24.05
C GLU A 711 31.96 -21.63 23.08
N LEU A 712 30.76 -22.24 23.09
CA LEU A 712 29.61 -21.75 22.32
C LEU A 712 29.25 -20.31 22.70
N LEU A 713 29.28 -19.98 24.00
CA LEU A 713 29.00 -18.63 24.48
C LEU A 713 30.03 -17.60 23.98
N ALA A 714 31.32 -17.98 23.93
CA ALA A 714 32.40 -17.13 23.43
C ALA A 714 32.21 -16.76 21.95
N ILE A 715 31.85 -17.73 21.10
CA ILE A 715 31.54 -17.49 19.69
C ILE A 715 30.34 -16.54 19.54
N MET A 716 29.29 -16.76 20.35
CA MET A 716 28.06 -15.97 20.32
C MET A 716 28.21 -14.53 20.82
N ASP A 717 29.14 -14.24 21.73
CA ASP A 717 29.34 -12.87 22.22
C ASP A 717 29.89 -11.92 21.16
N ASN A 718 30.48 -12.47 20.09
CA ASN A 718 31.03 -11.73 18.96
C ASN A 718 30.10 -11.63 17.75
N ASP A 719 28.78 -11.89 17.86
CA ASP A 719 27.81 -12.02 16.74
C ASP A 719 27.99 -11.04 15.55
N LYS A 720 28.28 -9.75 15.81
CA LYS A 720 28.49 -8.76 14.73
C LYS A 720 29.77 -8.95 13.91
N LYS A 721 30.73 -9.70 14.44
CA LYS A 721 32.05 -9.97 13.87
C LYS A 721 32.26 -11.46 13.59
N THR A 722 31.31 -12.34 13.94
CA THR A 722 31.52 -13.78 13.80
C THR A 722 31.73 -14.17 12.35
N THR A 723 32.88 -14.76 12.05
CA THR A 723 33.30 -15.21 10.73
C THR A 723 32.52 -16.45 10.29
N GLN A 724 32.61 -16.82 9.01
CA GLN A 724 31.99 -18.07 8.54
C GLN A 724 32.64 -19.30 9.18
N GLU A 725 33.95 -19.25 9.44
CA GLU A 725 34.70 -20.34 10.10
C GLU A 725 34.23 -20.55 11.54
N GLU A 726 34.09 -19.48 12.32
CA GLU A 726 33.56 -19.55 13.69
C GLU A 726 32.11 -20.08 13.72
N ARG A 727 31.32 -19.81 12.68
CA ARG A 727 29.97 -20.36 12.53
C ARG A 727 29.96 -21.85 12.19
N CYS A 728 30.89 -22.31 11.36
CA CYS A 728 31.09 -23.73 11.11
C CYS A 728 31.55 -24.43 12.39
N MET A 729 32.53 -23.86 13.09
CA MET A 729 33.01 -24.35 14.37
C MET A 729 31.88 -24.47 15.41
N PHE A 730 30.99 -23.48 15.47
CA PHE A 730 29.81 -23.52 16.34
C PHE A 730 28.90 -24.72 16.06
N LEU A 731 28.61 -25.01 14.78
CA LEU A 731 27.79 -26.18 14.41
C LEU A 731 28.52 -27.49 14.69
N SER A 732 29.85 -27.55 14.49
CA SER A 732 30.65 -28.72 14.84
C SER A 732 30.62 -29.01 16.34
N ILE A 733 30.76 -28.00 17.19
CA ILE A 733 30.68 -28.17 18.66
C ILE A 733 29.29 -28.70 19.06
N LEU A 734 28.21 -28.14 18.51
CA LEU A 734 26.86 -28.63 18.79
C LEU A 734 26.65 -30.07 18.31
N LYS A 735 27.18 -30.43 17.14
CA LYS A 735 27.16 -31.81 16.63
C LYS A 735 27.88 -32.75 17.60
N GLU A 736 29.09 -32.39 18.02
CA GLU A 736 29.86 -33.20 18.97
C GLU A 736 29.11 -33.35 20.31
N MET A 737 28.44 -32.30 20.78
CA MET A 737 27.62 -32.38 22.01
C MET A 737 26.38 -33.26 21.85
N ASP A 738 25.77 -33.30 20.66
CA ASP A 738 24.62 -34.15 20.34
C ASP A 738 25.03 -35.63 20.21
N GLU A 739 26.23 -35.88 19.68
CA GLU A 739 26.78 -37.23 19.46
C GLU A 739 27.45 -37.82 20.72
N ASP A 740 27.88 -36.98 21.67
CA ASP A 740 28.54 -37.41 22.91
C ASP A 740 27.51 -37.66 24.04
N PRO A 741 27.27 -38.92 24.45
CA PRO A 741 26.30 -39.23 25.49
C PRO A 741 26.71 -38.76 26.90
N GLU A 742 27.99 -38.38 27.11
CA GLU A 742 28.45 -37.82 28.39
C GLU A 742 28.14 -36.33 28.52
N GLU A 743 27.92 -35.64 27.40
CA GLU A 743 27.53 -34.24 27.41
C GLU A 743 26.01 -34.10 27.66
N PRO A 744 25.58 -33.23 28.59
CA PRO A 744 24.17 -33.02 28.90
C PRO A 744 23.49 -32.15 27.84
N CYS A 745 23.56 -32.54 26.58
CA CYS A 745 22.93 -31.87 25.46
C CYS A 745 21.81 -32.75 24.88
N ASN A 746 20.63 -32.19 24.69
CA ASN A 746 19.51 -32.90 24.06
C ASN A 746 18.98 -32.08 22.89
N VAL A 747 19.16 -32.61 21.67
CA VAL A 747 18.64 -32.05 20.43
C VAL A 747 17.37 -32.79 20.02
N CYS A 748 16.27 -32.05 19.90
CA CYS A 748 15.00 -32.58 19.43
C CYS A 748 14.67 -32.01 18.04
N ASP A 749 15.07 -32.73 16.99
CA ASP A 749 14.61 -32.48 15.61
C ASP A 749 13.42 -33.40 15.28
N LYS A 750 12.21 -32.89 15.46
CA LYS A 750 10.99 -33.64 15.15
C LYS A 750 10.82 -33.98 13.67
N SER A 751 11.55 -33.33 12.77
CA SER A 751 11.48 -33.61 11.34
C SER A 751 12.50 -34.65 10.88
N ASN A 752 13.56 -34.91 11.66
CA ASN A 752 14.70 -35.77 11.31
C ASN A 752 15.28 -35.42 9.92
N LYS A 753 15.40 -34.11 9.63
CA LYS A 753 15.92 -33.59 8.35
C LYS A 753 17.15 -32.72 8.54
N PHE A 754 17.55 -32.43 9.77
CA PHE A 754 18.72 -31.62 10.03
C PHE A 754 20.00 -32.42 9.79
N ASP A 755 20.83 -31.94 8.86
CA ASP A 755 22.12 -32.55 8.55
C ASP A 755 23.23 -31.63 9.04
N TRP A 756 23.85 -31.99 10.17
CA TRP A 756 24.95 -31.24 10.77
C TRP A 756 26.12 -30.98 9.81
N THR A 757 26.34 -31.84 8.83
CA THR A 757 27.47 -31.76 7.89
C THR A 757 27.17 -30.80 6.74
N ASN A 758 25.92 -30.80 6.26
CA ASN A 758 25.52 -30.00 5.09
C ASN A 758 24.93 -28.63 5.45
N GLN A 759 24.47 -28.43 6.68
CA GLN A 759 23.87 -27.17 7.12
C GLN A 759 24.92 -26.07 7.36
N SER A 760 24.59 -24.85 6.92
CA SER A 760 25.41 -23.65 7.16
C SER A 760 24.67 -22.61 8.00
N LEU A 761 25.31 -22.16 9.08
CA LEU A 761 24.74 -21.15 9.97
C LEU A 761 24.84 -19.74 9.37
N VAL A 762 23.69 -19.11 9.12
CA VAL A 762 23.60 -17.76 8.52
C VAL A 762 23.82 -16.67 9.58
N GLY A 763 23.58 -16.97 10.85
CA GLY A 763 23.91 -16.10 11.97
C GLY A 763 23.03 -16.34 13.19
N PHE A 764 23.37 -15.66 14.28
CA PHE A 764 22.67 -15.82 15.54
C PHE A 764 21.53 -14.80 15.67
N ARG A 765 20.58 -15.14 16.53
CA ARG A 765 19.62 -14.21 17.13
C ARG A 765 19.68 -14.43 18.63
N CYS A 766 20.17 -13.45 19.36
CA CYS A 766 20.36 -13.58 20.79
C CYS A 766 19.51 -12.57 21.55
N TYR A 767 18.72 -13.04 22.51
CA TYR A 767 18.05 -12.19 23.49
C TYR A 767 19.03 -11.77 24.59
N LYS A 768 19.10 -10.46 24.88
CA LYS A 768 19.72 -9.92 26.11
C LYS A 768 18.74 -8.94 26.76
N LYS A 769 18.57 -9.01 28.09
CA LYS A 769 17.58 -8.25 28.90
C LYS A 769 17.69 -6.73 28.72
N LYS A 770 18.87 -6.22 28.35
CA LYS A 770 19.12 -4.80 28.08
C LYS A 770 18.44 -4.29 26.79
N TYR A 771 18.00 -5.17 25.89
CA TYR A 771 17.31 -4.82 24.65
C TYR A 771 15.81 -5.05 24.81
N ILE A 772 15.10 -4.04 25.34
CA ILE A 772 13.64 -4.01 25.46
C ILE A 772 13.05 -3.98 24.04
N ALA A 773 12.74 -5.15 23.50
CA ALA A 773 11.86 -5.32 22.37
C ALA A 773 10.93 -6.49 22.69
N GLU A 774 9.65 -6.19 22.88
CA GLU A 774 8.53 -7.07 23.28
C GLU A 774 8.20 -8.20 22.28
N ASN A 775 9.15 -8.69 21.48
CA ASN A 775 8.82 -9.62 20.38
C ASN A 775 10.01 -10.52 20.01
N TYR A 776 10.56 -11.23 21.00
CA TYR A 776 11.43 -12.36 20.70
C TYR A 776 10.57 -13.57 20.35
N ARG A 777 11.08 -14.39 19.42
CA ARG A 777 10.27 -15.37 18.69
C ARG A 777 10.24 -16.74 19.34
N PHE A 778 10.78 -16.86 20.56
CA PHE A 778 10.85 -18.12 21.30
C PHE A 778 9.48 -18.80 21.36
N LYS A 779 8.42 -18.05 21.69
CA LYS A 779 7.05 -18.58 21.69
C LYS A 779 6.61 -19.12 20.33
N SER A 780 6.91 -18.44 19.22
CA SER A 780 6.60 -18.96 17.88
C SER A 780 7.39 -20.24 17.58
N TYR A 781 8.69 -20.25 17.85
CA TYR A 781 9.54 -21.42 17.66
C TYR A 781 9.04 -22.63 18.48
N GLN A 782 8.70 -22.40 19.75
CA GLN A 782 8.11 -23.40 20.63
C GLN A 782 6.74 -23.89 20.15
N ASN A 783 5.81 -22.99 19.87
CA ASN A 783 4.48 -23.35 19.39
C ASN A 783 4.57 -24.20 18.11
N HIS A 784 5.41 -23.78 17.16
CA HIS A 784 5.58 -24.50 15.91
C HIS A 784 6.25 -25.87 16.12
N HIS A 785 7.24 -25.97 17.01
CA HIS A 785 7.83 -27.24 17.40
C HIS A 785 6.82 -28.16 18.10
N GLU A 786 6.02 -27.66 19.04
CA GLU A 786 4.98 -28.42 19.75
C GLU A 786 3.88 -28.89 18.79
N MET A 787 3.44 -28.03 17.88
CA MET A 787 2.42 -28.30 16.86
C MET A 787 2.93 -29.11 15.66
N ASN A 788 4.20 -29.54 15.66
CA ASN A 788 4.84 -30.24 14.54
C ASN A 788 4.71 -29.48 13.20
N SER A 789 4.71 -28.15 13.25
CA SER A 789 4.53 -27.30 12.08
C SER A 789 5.82 -26.56 11.73
N THR A 790 6.06 -26.38 10.43
CA THR A 790 7.28 -25.73 9.94
C THR A 790 7.30 -24.25 10.28
N TYR A 791 8.44 -23.73 10.72
CA TYR A 791 8.61 -22.29 10.96
C TYR A 791 10.06 -21.87 10.85
N ILE A 792 10.26 -20.78 10.13
CA ILE A 792 11.50 -20.04 10.12
C ILE A 792 11.16 -18.57 9.97
N ASN A 793 12.02 -17.71 10.50
CA ASN A 793 11.79 -16.29 10.40
C ASN A 793 12.06 -15.76 8.98
N ASN A 794 10.99 -15.51 8.23
CA ASN A 794 11.03 -15.00 6.84
C ASN A 794 11.71 -13.64 6.62
N LYS A 795 12.18 -12.93 7.66
CA LYS A 795 12.90 -11.65 7.47
C LYS A 795 14.32 -11.84 6.92
N ARG A 796 14.95 -13.00 7.10
CA ARG A 796 16.24 -13.35 6.46
C ARG A 796 15.97 -14.33 5.33
N LYS A 797 16.59 -14.11 4.17
CA LYS A 797 16.53 -15.05 3.04
C LYS A 797 17.40 -16.27 3.37
N ILE A 798 16.79 -17.27 4.01
CA ILE A 798 17.42 -18.57 4.30
C ILE A 798 17.16 -19.50 3.12
N LYS A 799 18.22 -20.08 2.56
CA LYS A 799 18.19 -21.01 1.42
C LYS A 799 18.21 -22.47 1.91
N SER A 800 18.09 -23.45 1.01
CA SER A 800 18.37 -24.87 1.32
C SER A 800 19.71 -25.01 2.01
N ASN A 801 19.81 -25.94 2.96
CA ASN A 801 21.02 -26.24 3.71
C ASN A 801 21.57 -25.03 4.47
N GLN A 802 20.67 -24.16 4.93
CA GLN A 802 20.98 -23.04 5.79
C GLN A 802 20.08 -23.02 7.03
N CYS A 803 20.66 -22.58 8.15
CA CYS A 803 19.96 -22.44 9.42
C CYS A 803 20.22 -21.08 10.10
N GLU A 804 19.31 -20.70 10.99
CA GLU A 804 19.53 -19.66 12.01
C GLU A 804 19.29 -20.22 13.40
N ILE A 805 20.05 -19.73 14.39
CA ILE A 805 19.92 -20.15 15.79
C ILE A 805 19.39 -18.98 16.62
N LEU A 806 18.37 -19.25 17.42
CA LEU A 806 17.74 -18.33 18.35
C LEU A 806 18.04 -18.76 19.80
N THR A 807 18.73 -17.90 20.56
CA THR A 807 19.24 -18.20 21.91
C THR A 807 18.98 -17.09 22.93
N CYS A 808 19.05 -17.43 24.22
CA CYS A 808 18.90 -16.50 25.34
C CYS A 808 20.23 -16.35 26.11
N LYS A 809 20.79 -15.14 26.21
CA LYS A 809 21.86 -14.86 27.20
C LYS A 809 21.29 -14.58 28.59
N ASP A 810 20.08 -14.03 28.62
CA ASP A 810 19.30 -13.78 29.83
C ASP A 810 18.01 -14.57 29.78
N TYR A 811 17.42 -14.92 30.93
CA TYR A 811 16.09 -15.53 30.97
C TYR A 811 15.09 -14.62 30.25
N TYR A 812 14.42 -15.17 29.23
CA TYR A 812 13.36 -14.45 28.53
C TYR A 812 12.04 -14.78 29.20
N ILE A 813 11.37 -13.77 29.71
CA ILE A 813 10.05 -13.88 30.32
C ILE A 813 9.14 -12.96 29.52
N LEU A 814 8.10 -13.54 28.92
CA LEU A 814 6.98 -12.80 28.36
C LEU A 814 5.91 -12.73 29.44
N GLU A 815 5.78 -11.58 30.07
CA GLU A 815 4.70 -11.30 31.00
C GLU A 815 3.43 -10.99 30.18
N GLY A 816 2.30 -11.61 30.54
CA GLY A 816 0.99 -11.28 29.98
C GLY A 816 0.48 -9.95 30.54
N GLU A 817 -0.68 -9.48 30.04
CA GLU A 817 -1.27 -8.18 30.42
C GLU A 817 -1.44 -7.97 31.94
N ASN A 818 -1.54 -9.06 32.70
CA ASN A 818 -1.75 -9.06 34.15
C ASN A 818 -0.45 -9.20 34.98
N GLY A 819 0.73 -9.20 34.33
CA GLY A 819 2.02 -9.47 34.99
C GLY A 819 2.27 -10.95 35.28
N GLU A 820 1.32 -11.84 34.93
CA GLU A 820 1.52 -13.28 34.97
C GLU A 820 2.52 -13.71 33.90
N LYS A 821 3.40 -14.66 34.22
CA LYS A 821 4.37 -15.18 33.27
C LYS A 821 3.65 -16.01 32.20
N SER A 822 3.35 -15.41 31.06
CA SER A 822 2.68 -16.09 29.94
C SER A 822 3.59 -17.06 29.20
N TYR A 823 4.91 -16.84 29.25
CA TYR A 823 5.90 -17.69 28.59
C TYR A 823 7.31 -17.44 29.15
N THR A 824 8.10 -18.50 29.31
CA THR A 824 9.51 -18.39 29.74
C THR A 824 10.40 -19.23 28.81
N ASN A 825 11.45 -18.63 28.24
CA ASN A 825 12.54 -19.37 27.59
C ASN A 825 13.79 -19.24 28.44
N PHE A 826 14.31 -20.39 28.87
CA PHE A 826 15.50 -20.47 29.71
C PHE A 826 16.78 -20.29 28.89
N LYS A 827 17.93 -20.12 29.55
CA LYS A 827 19.22 -19.84 28.88
C LYS A 827 19.79 -21.06 28.16
N ASP A 828 19.50 -22.23 28.72
CA ASP A 828 19.80 -23.58 28.26
C ASP A 828 18.89 -24.05 27.12
N VAL A 829 17.80 -23.36 26.81
CA VAL A 829 16.88 -23.74 25.74
C VAL A 829 17.12 -22.88 24.49
N TRP A 830 17.62 -23.50 23.43
CA TRP A 830 17.92 -22.87 22.15
C TRP A 830 17.01 -23.42 21.05
N TRP A 831 16.87 -22.65 19.97
CA TRP A 831 16.03 -23.03 18.83
C TRP A 831 16.79 -22.91 17.52
N ILE A 832 16.66 -23.89 16.63
CA ILE A 832 17.16 -23.81 15.24
C ILE A 832 15.98 -23.74 14.28
N GLY A 833 15.98 -22.75 13.39
CA GLY A 833 15.11 -22.71 12.23
C GLY A 833 15.94 -22.94 10.97
N TYR A 834 15.55 -23.88 10.11
CA TYR A 834 16.35 -24.25 8.95
C TYR A 834 15.51 -24.63 7.73
N LYS A 835 16.20 -24.74 6.60
CA LYS A 835 15.67 -25.37 5.39
C LYS A 835 16.57 -26.51 4.95
N TYR A 836 15.96 -27.58 4.44
CA TYR A 836 16.64 -28.73 3.83
C TYR A 836 16.35 -28.77 2.34
#